data_AF-A0A2D8GKI2-F1
#
_entry.id   AF-A0A2D8GKI2-F1
#
_cell.length_a   1.000
_cell.length_b   1.000
_cell.length_c   1.000
_cell.angle_alpha   90.00
_cell.angle_beta   90.00
_cell.angle_gamma   90.00
#
_symmetry.space_group_name_H-M   'P 1'
#
loop_
_entity.id
_entity.type
_entity.pdbx_description
1 polymer ?
#
loop_
_entity_poly.entity_id
_entity_poly.type
_entity_poly.pdbx_seq_one_letter_code
_entity_poly.pdbx_strand_id
1 'polypeptide(L)'
;MNINSYVGLALSILLVACGGGGGGGGSETPAPSTPPPTISFSANPTSVLVGSESTLTWSSSNASSCAASGAWSGSRPTSGSENVTITTVGDSSFTITCSGEGGSSSSIVTIEGFRQTDGVVVDGYITGADVFIDENANFIADATENSTTSDNEGKFTIKYADGNLVSLGGTDLDSQTLLDNLLITHKLAGHSEFKAITPVTSVAAFMQDASSINSTLGIDASIDIFTFDPVANKGDGGIYDYLYEKGNQLTVLAFALQNITNNINASTDTTQDYFKAISEEIEKEYNETLTKVDIETEAFVIKALENVIEAKSVTIDEAARANVSRALSGMLPIVQVKSTDNLTTSIIRFALSTLQTDIQAIANGSASAEIVTSYTEDLLNYIAQDQNIDSDEIAPDINAIADSAITSEDVEVQINVLLNDSFVTSAPFSLSATDGSNGSTSISNDLLLYSPDADFNGSDSFSYTLSQGDKTSSADVTVTIQPVNDGPSIDIASTIQVRENQTDVTTISVSDVDNDELTLSLGGPDADSFNLSDENVLTFKEAPDYETKNSYSISLSLTDGIETVIRDVAIAIIDINEAPTMSLTQPENNEGDALYPLVLTNDENKFDINLSFSDPETPVSNLTVTATTTAGESISIFHEEGSNISTLDISSANAGPTDITISISDGEETVSDILKIWITRYVAIDNSSDPYSGNRAYTLLGNHSNENRKTNYVIISDAFPNEDRVDSFRSVLKTWVNLIDQTSATEILDNFFSIGVIETSLSNESAIGTAIGCDSRDPNIYCFEDAWKTALDSLQAQYFDDVDSRSVITGIDGRGVANPDWNVNIQNLLSNDSATVRECVYVLKHEFGHSYSLLGDEYTTTEAPCSQYNCSQIELYPNTTAEDEPEKVRWNHHIDDLTSIPGYHYQTTGEAIGYFKGVYFGADKGFRPSFATVMGTTPSQWIASGGDIPRELLWDKIGQESFAIKALILQGMHSISAAYDANNDVVVSHNFVDPSGIYEVEWYLNGEKVSNDSNTFLLQRKSSGYEHVSYRIKEKTQNILIVEDNILNFRDVYSGLFSPNPLYTCPGPLTSDPDYADASFCRNSLSIKWTNYPGLYHQYYFDDFDSLINSAEVSAWGLQYWYEYSGLGAMFGINWEAN
;
A
#
# COMPACT_ATOMS: atom_id res chain seq x y z
N MET A 1 -60.76 11.06 33.14
CA MET A 1 -61.05 11.07 34.60
C MET A 1 -62.41 11.71 34.85
N ASN A 2 -62.91 11.72 36.09
CA ASN A 2 -64.18 12.36 36.49
C ASN A 2 -64.44 13.72 35.84
N ILE A 3 -65.70 13.99 35.51
CA ILE A 3 -66.46 15.14 36.02
C ILE A 3 -67.90 14.68 36.23
N ASN A 4 -68.60 15.33 37.17
CA ASN A 4 -69.99 15.02 37.49
C ASN A 4 -70.78 16.33 37.69
N SER A 5 -71.99 16.37 37.12
CA SER A 5 -73.15 17.17 37.58
C SER A 5 -73.25 18.69 37.33
N TYR A 6 -74.23 19.04 36.49
CA TYR A 6 -75.41 19.91 36.77
C TYR A 6 -75.30 21.41 37.18
N VAL A 7 -75.81 22.27 36.27
CA VAL A 7 -77.02 23.14 36.38
C VAL A 7 -77.26 24.03 37.63
N GLY A 8 -77.58 25.32 37.41
CA GLY A 8 -78.19 26.23 38.41
C GLY A 8 -78.89 27.47 37.81
N LEU A 9 -80.08 27.84 38.32
CA LEU A 9 -81.06 28.80 37.75
C LEU A 9 -81.09 30.17 38.49
N ALA A 10 -81.34 31.34 37.83
CA ALA A 10 -81.85 32.58 38.50
C ALA A 10 -82.34 33.78 37.60
N LEU A 11 -83.64 34.12 37.68
CA LEU A 11 -84.28 35.43 38.03
C LEU A 11 -83.80 36.85 37.53
N SER A 12 -84.74 37.77 37.15
CA SER A 12 -85.10 39.06 37.88
C SER A 12 -85.37 40.43 37.12
N ILE A 13 -86.47 41.14 37.53
CA ILE A 13 -86.61 42.58 38.00
C ILE A 13 -86.74 43.86 37.06
N LEU A 14 -87.95 44.53 37.10
CA LEU A 14 -88.35 46.00 37.26
C LEU A 14 -87.76 47.18 36.39
N LEU A 15 -88.34 48.40 36.12
CA LEU A 15 -89.34 49.32 36.76
C LEU A 15 -89.63 50.65 35.94
N VAL A 16 -90.55 51.52 36.46
CA VAL A 16 -90.73 53.01 36.29
C VAL A 16 -91.26 53.54 34.93
N ALA A 17 -92.31 54.37 34.80
CA ALA A 17 -93.38 54.88 35.69
C ALA A 17 -94.65 55.21 34.81
N CYS A 18 -95.49 56.26 34.86
CA CYS A 18 -95.70 57.51 35.65
C CYS A 18 -97.18 58.00 35.45
N GLY A 19 -97.57 59.25 35.81
CA GLY A 19 -98.86 59.82 35.35
C GLY A 19 -99.53 60.93 36.20
N GLY A 20 -100.77 60.69 36.64
CA GLY A 20 -101.53 61.53 37.59
C GLY A 20 -102.79 62.24 37.03
N GLY A 21 -103.84 62.32 37.85
CA GLY A 21 -105.05 63.15 37.61
C GLY A 21 -106.35 62.35 37.42
N GLY A 22 -107.39 62.67 38.19
CA GLY A 22 -108.70 62.01 38.11
C GLY A 22 -109.86 62.89 38.57
N GLY A 23 -111.08 62.50 38.20
CA GLY A 23 -112.33 63.19 38.51
C GLY A 23 -113.50 62.48 37.82
N GLY A 24 -114.72 62.63 38.32
CA GLY A 24 -115.91 61.97 37.78
C GLY A 24 -117.18 62.81 37.86
N GLY A 25 -118.30 62.24 37.41
CA GLY A 25 -119.60 62.91 37.31
C GLY A 25 -119.88 63.41 35.89
N GLY A 26 -120.94 62.89 35.26
CA GLY A 26 -121.34 63.29 33.91
C GLY A 26 -122.55 64.22 33.89
N SER A 27 -122.91 64.73 32.72
CA SER A 27 -124.30 65.02 32.33
C SER A 27 -124.42 65.29 30.82
N GLU A 28 -125.65 65.24 30.33
CA GLU A 28 -126.24 65.94 29.17
C GLU A 28 -125.67 65.78 27.73
N THR A 29 -126.61 65.56 26.81
CA THR A 29 -126.45 65.49 25.35
C THR A 29 -126.74 66.84 24.68
N PRO A 30 -125.99 67.24 23.63
CA PRO A 30 -126.40 68.33 22.77
C PRO A 30 -126.32 68.04 21.25
N ALA A 31 -127.44 68.31 20.56
CA ALA A 31 -127.57 68.62 19.11
C ALA A 31 -127.17 67.56 18.04
N PRO A 32 -127.80 67.56 16.84
CA PRO A 32 -127.42 66.67 15.75
C PRO A 32 -126.20 67.18 14.96
N SER A 33 -125.22 66.31 14.73
CA SER A 33 -124.03 66.59 13.92
C SER A 33 -124.27 66.44 12.41
N THR A 34 -123.56 67.22 11.61
CA THR A 34 -123.41 66.99 10.16
C THR A 34 -122.81 65.60 9.89
N PRO A 35 -123.27 64.86 8.86
CA PRO A 35 -122.77 63.51 8.58
C PRO A 35 -121.33 63.56 8.04
N PRO A 36 -120.42 62.71 8.53
CA PRO A 36 -119.04 62.68 8.05
C PRO A 36 -118.94 62.21 6.59
N PRO A 37 -117.79 62.47 5.93
CA PRO A 37 -117.49 61.89 4.63
C PRO A 37 -117.56 60.37 4.63
N THR A 38 -118.10 59.79 3.56
CA THR A 38 -117.98 58.35 3.27
C THR A 38 -117.11 58.15 2.04
N ILE A 39 -116.30 57.09 2.05
CA ILE A 39 -115.34 56.78 0.98
C ILE A 39 -115.55 55.33 0.53
N SER A 40 -115.61 55.13 -0.78
CA SER A 40 -115.37 53.84 -1.43
C SER A 40 -113.99 53.90 -2.09
N PHE A 41 -113.14 52.91 -1.82
CA PHE A 41 -111.77 52.84 -2.32
C PHE A 41 -111.44 51.39 -2.67
N SER A 42 -110.71 51.17 -3.76
CA SER A 42 -110.40 49.85 -4.30
C SER A 42 -109.13 49.90 -5.17
N ALA A 43 -108.47 48.75 -5.32
CA ALA A 43 -107.37 48.53 -6.26
C ALA A 43 -107.73 47.38 -7.21
N ASN A 44 -107.15 47.38 -8.41
CA ASN A 44 -107.29 46.27 -9.36
C ASN A 44 -106.07 46.18 -10.29
N PRO A 45 -105.39 45.02 -10.37
CA PRO A 45 -105.51 43.85 -9.50
C PRO A 45 -104.93 44.12 -8.08
N THR A 46 -105.29 43.30 -7.10
CA THR A 46 -104.83 43.43 -5.69
C THR A 46 -103.52 42.71 -5.38
N SER A 47 -102.94 42.02 -6.37
CA SER A 47 -101.65 41.35 -6.31
C SER A 47 -100.96 41.49 -7.66
N VAL A 48 -99.68 41.86 -7.69
CA VAL A 48 -98.90 42.14 -8.91
C VAL A 48 -97.43 41.73 -8.78
N LEU A 49 -96.80 41.40 -9.91
CA LEU A 49 -95.34 41.29 -9.99
C LEU A 49 -94.70 42.65 -9.71
N VAL A 50 -93.67 42.70 -8.86
CA VAL A 50 -92.90 43.93 -8.58
C VAL A 50 -92.39 44.57 -9.87
N GLY A 51 -92.56 45.88 -10.00
CA GLY A 51 -92.34 46.65 -11.23
C GLY A 51 -93.60 46.88 -12.08
N SER A 52 -94.70 46.16 -11.79
CA SER A 52 -95.98 46.33 -12.49
C SER A 52 -96.88 47.39 -11.85
N GLU A 53 -97.89 47.84 -12.60
CA GLU A 53 -98.91 48.79 -12.13
C GLU A 53 -100.19 48.10 -11.63
N SER A 54 -100.82 48.70 -10.62
CA SER A 54 -102.20 48.43 -10.22
C SER A 54 -103.02 49.73 -10.23
N THR A 55 -104.29 49.66 -10.62
CA THR A 55 -105.17 50.83 -10.74
C THR A 55 -105.94 51.05 -9.43
N LEU A 56 -105.59 52.10 -8.70
CA LEU A 56 -106.38 52.64 -7.60
C LEU A 56 -107.62 53.35 -8.12
N THR A 57 -108.76 53.20 -7.45
CA THR A 57 -110.03 53.86 -7.79
C THR A 57 -110.80 54.24 -6.53
N TRP A 58 -111.19 55.52 -6.41
CA TRP A 58 -111.89 56.06 -5.25
C TRP A 58 -113.10 56.92 -5.61
N SER A 59 -114.07 56.98 -4.70
CA SER A 59 -115.15 57.96 -4.72
C SER A 59 -115.60 58.29 -3.29
N SER A 60 -116.09 59.50 -3.07
CA SER A 60 -116.54 59.95 -1.75
C SER A 60 -117.82 60.79 -1.82
N SER A 61 -118.59 60.77 -0.75
CA SER A 61 -119.77 61.62 -0.56
C SER A 61 -119.70 62.36 0.79
N ASN A 62 -120.35 63.53 0.86
CA ASN A 62 -120.22 64.52 1.96
C ASN A 62 -118.81 65.13 2.15
N ALA A 63 -117.87 64.87 1.24
CA ALA A 63 -116.56 65.50 1.20
C ALA A 63 -116.54 66.77 0.31
N SER A 64 -115.74 67.76 0.71
CA SER A 64 -115.37 68.92 -0.11
C SER A 64 -113.93 68.83 -0.65
N SER A 65 -113.08 68.00 -0.05
CA SER A 65 -111.72 67.70 -0.53
C SER A 65 -111.26 66.30 -0.12
N CYS A 66 -110.32 65.73 -0.87
CA CYS A 66 -109.58 64.53 -0.49
C CYS A 66 -108.07 64.77 -0.60
N ALA A 67 -107.30 64.04 0.20
CA ALA A 67 -105.85 63.98 0.13
C ALA A 67 -105.39 62.54 0.36
N ALA A 68 -104.48 62.06 -0.46
CA ALA A 68 -103.82 60.78 -0.30
C ALA A 68 -102.51 60.95 0.49
N SER A 69 -102.04 59.89 1.14
CA SER A 69 -100.92 59.91 2.10
C SER A 69 -99.94 58.75 1.90
N GLY A 70 -98.69 58.96 2.31
CA GLY A 70 -97.58 58.02 2.06
C GLY A 70 -96.86 58.34 0.74
N ALA A 71 -96.35 57.31 0.06
CA ALA A 71 -95.71 57.46 -1.25
C ALA A 71 -96.68 58.03 -2.31
N TRP A 72 -97.93 57.58 -2.30
CA TRP A 72 -99.03 58.10 -3.11
C TRP A 72 -99.66 59.34 -2.45
N SER A 73 -98.90 60.42 -2.26
CA SER A 73 -99.37 61.60 -1.51
C SER A 73 -99.95 62.73 -2.38
N GLY A 74 -100.67 63.65 -1.72
CA GLY A 74 -101.12 64.93 -2.27
C GLY A 74 -102.63 65.07 -2.39
N SER A 75 -103.10 66.28 -2.75
CA SER A 75 -104.52 66.56 -2.97
C SER A 75 -105.08 65.69 -4.10
N ARG A 76 -106.31 65.20 -3.94
CA ARG A 76 -107.04 64.39 -4.93
C ARG A 76 -108.50 64.88 -5.06
N PRO A 77 -109.12 64.78 -6.24
CA PRO A 77 -110.55 65.04 -6.41
C PRO A 77 -111.39 64.09 -5.54
N THR A 78 -112.65 64.45 -5.26
CA THR A 78 -113.57 63.65 -4.43
C THR A 78 -113.95 62.30 -5.06
N SER A 79 -113.71 62.10 -6.34
CA SER A 79 -113.64 60.80 -7.01
C SER A 79 -112.57 60.80 -8.10
N GLY A 80 -111.98 59.64 -8.38
CA GLY A 80 -110.91 59.50 -9.36
C GLY A 80 -110.37 58.08 -9.48
N SER A 81 -109.38 57.92 -10.36
CA SER A 81 -108.64 56.68 -10.56
C SER A 81 -107.22 57.02 -11.03
N GLU A 82 -106.23 56.23 -10.62
CA GLU A 82 -104.80 56.48 -10.80
C GLU A 82 -104.02 55.16 -10.74
N ASN A 83 -103.05 54.96 -11.63
CA ASN A 83 -102.17 53.79 -11.57
C ASN A 83 -101.02 54.04 -10.60
N VAL A 84 -100.64 53.02 -9.84
CA VAL A 84 -99.46 53.00 -8.98
C VAL A 84 -98.58 51.81 -9.31
N THR A 85 -97.29 52.06 -9.53
CA THR A 85 -96.28 51.00 -9.71
C THR A 85 -95.89 50.44 -8.34
N ILE A 86 -95.93 49.11 -8.17
CA ILE A 86 -95.51 48.47 -6.92
C ILE A 86 -94.03 48.12 -7.01
N THR A 87 -93.19 48.79 -6.22
CA THR A 87 -91.72 48.71 -6.30
C THR A 87 -91.07 47.89 -5.17
N THR A 88 -91.88 47.25 -4.32
CA THR A 88 -91.44 46.49 -3.14
C THR A 88 -92.21 45.18 -3.04
N VAL A 89 -91.56 44.15 -2.52
CA VAL A 89 -92.22 42.88 -2.16
C VAL A 89 -93.11 43.08 -0.93
N GLY A 90 -94.20 42.33 -0.84
CA GLY A 90 -95.16 42.37 0.26
C GLY A 90 -96.24 43.45 0.13
N ASP A 91 -96.96 43.66 1.23
CA ASP A 91 -98.21 44.40 1.29
C ASP A 91 -98.03 45.94 1.23
N SER A 92 -98.22 46.52 0.04
CA SER A 92 -98.16 47.96 -0.19
C SER A 92 -99.49 48.62 0.18
N SER A 93 -99.53 49.32 1.31
CA SER A 93 -100.72 50.00 1.83
C SER A 93 -100.89 51.43 1.30
N PHE A 94 -102.00 51.68 0.60
CA PHE A 94 -102.39 53.00 0.09
C PHE A 94 -103.55 53.56 0.93
N THR A 95 -103.50 54.85 1.28
CA THR A 95 -104.54 55.50 2.11
C THR A 95 -104.99 56.82 1.53
N ILE A 96 -106.31 57.03 1.47
CA ILE A 96 -106.95 58.30 1.10
C ILE A 96 -107.83 58.81 2.24
N THR A 97 -107.71 60.11 2.54
CA THR A 97 -108.49 60.81 3.56
C THR A 97 -109.32 61.92 2.92
N CYS A 98 -110.63 61.92 3.15
CA CYS A 98 -111.55 62.93 2.63
C CYS A 98 -112.19 63.72 3.78
N SER A 99 -112.40 65.02 3.56
CA SER A 99 -112.86 65.98 4.58
C SER A 99 -114.04 66.80 4.06
N GLY A 100 -114.94 67.20 4.97
CA GLY A 100 -116.12 68.02 4.69
C GLY A 100 -116.72 68.62 5.96
N GLU A 101 -117.94 69.17 5.89
CA GLU A 101 -118.59 69.86 7.02
C GLU A 101 -118.98 68.92 8.18
N GLY A 102 -118.95 67.61 7.98
CA GLY A 102 -119.09 66.58 9.03
C GLY A 102 -117.77 66.06 9.62
N GLY A 103 -116.64 66.70 9.30
CA GLY A 103 -115.30 66.25 9.70
C GLY A 103 -114.58 65.48 8.60
N SER A 104 -113.71 64.55 8.98
CA SER A 104 -112.87 63.77 8.07
C SER A 104 -113.08 62.27 8.25
N SER A 105 -112.76 61.49 7.22
CA SER A 105 -112.71 60.03 7.28
C SER A 105 -111.67 59.51 6.29
N SER A 106 -111.15 58.30 6.54
CA SER A 106 -110.07 57.69 5.76
C SER A 106 -110.44 56.29 5.31
N SER A 107 -109.88 55.85 4.19
CA SER A 107 -109.99 54.49 3.68
C SER A 107 -108.62 54.00 3.20
N ILE A 108 -108.37 52.72 3.38
CA ILE A 108 -107.10 52.04 3.09
C ILE A 108 -107.36 50.86 2.15
N VAL A 109 -106.45 50.64 1.21
CA VAL A 109 -106.42 49.45 0.35
C VAL A 109 -104.98 48.98 0.25
N THR A 110 -104.79 47.67 0.32
CA THR A 110 -103.49 47.02 0.18
C THR A 110 -103.36 46.36 -1.18
N ILE A 111 -102.16 46.40 -1.75
CA ILE A 111 -101.79 45.66 -2.96
C ILE A 111 -100.53 44.86 -2.64
N GLU A 112 -100.58 43.55 -2.84
CA GLU A 112 -99.41 42.68 -2.69
C GLU A 112 -98.46 42.87 -3.89
N GLY A 113 -97.18 43.15 -3.61
CA GLY A 113 -96.09 42.99 -4.59
C GLY A 113 -95.41 41.63 -4.42
N PHE A 114 -95.31 40.82 -5.46
CA PHE A 114 -94.61 39.53 -5.42
C PHE A 114 -93.51 39.43 -6.47
N ARG A 115 -92.60 38.46 -6.32
CA ARG A 115 -91.68 38.04 -7.38
C ARG A 115 -92.07 36.66 -7.90
N GLN A 116 -91.71 36.38 -9.14
CA GLN A 116 -91.85 35.07 -9.77
C GLN A 116 -90.51 34.73 -10.41
N THR A 117 -90.18 33.45 -10.45
CA THR A 117 -88.95 32.93 -11.04
C THR A 117 -89.19 31.58 -11.68
N ASP A 118 -88.34 31.23 -12.64
CA ASP A 118 -88.27 29.92 -13.27
C ASP A 118 -86.94 29.27 -12.87
N GLY A 119 -86.93 27.97 -12.56
CA GLY A 119 -85.74 27.26 -12.12
C GLY A 119 -85.75 25.77 -12.45
N VAL A 120 -84.61 25.12 -12.19
CA VAL A 120 -84.36 23.69 -12.33
C VAL A 120 -83.89 23.07 -11.02
N VAL A 121 -84.38 21.88 -10.70
CA VAL A 121 -83.89 21.04 -9.60
C VAL A 121 -82.79 20.14 -10.16
N VAL A 122 -81.53 20.33 -9.75
CA VAL A 122 -80.38 19.74 -10.45
C VAL A 122 -79.50 18.88 -9.56
N ASP A 123 -79.62 17.58 -9.78
CA ASP A 123 -78.82 16.48 -9.22
C ASP A 123 -78.75 15.33 -10.26
N GLY A 124 -78.56 15.69 -11.54
CA GLY A 124 -78.94 14.86 -12.72
C GLY A 124 -80.31 15.24 -13.34
N TYR A 125 -80.89 16.36 -12.90
CA TYR A 125 -82.29 16.81 -13.05
C TYR A 125 -83.31 15.95 -12.31
N ILE A 126 -83.84 16.47 -11.19
CA ILE A 126 -84.84 15.75 -10.39
C ILE A 126 -86.26 16.10 -10.88
N THR A 127 -86.94 15.10 -11.42
CA THR A 127 -88.31 15.19 -11.96
C THR A 127 -89.37 14.84 -10.92
N GLY A 128 -90.51 15.52 -10.95
CA GLY A 128 -91.62 15.27 -10.03
C GLY A 128 -91.34 15.59 -8.55
N ALA A 129 -90.34 16.42 -8.27
CA ALA A 129 -89.99 16.87 -6.91
C ALA A 129 -90.95 17.97 -6.44
N ASP A 130 -91.36 17.96 -5.17
CA ASP A 130 -92.19 19.04 -4.62
C ASP A 130 -91.31 20.23 -4.21
N VAL A 131 -91.59 21.40 -4.79
CA VAL A 131 -90.78 22.62 -4.66
C VAL A 131 -91.58 23.72 -3.97
N PHE A 132 -91.04 24.30 -2.90
CA PHE A 132 -91.72 25.31 -2.09
C PHE A 132 -90.78 26.40 -1.55
N ILE A 133 -91.37 27.47 -1.02
CA ILE A 133 -90.67 28.55 -0.34
C ILE A 133 -90.89 28.41 1.17
N ASP A 134 -89.89 27.92 1.89
CA ASP A 134 -89.82 27.96 3.36
C ASP A 134 -89.59 29.41 3.80
N GLU A 135 -90.60 30.05 4.40
CA GLU A 135 -90.49 31.41 4.94
C GLU A 135 -90.15 31.41 6.44
N ASN A 136 -90.20 30.24 7.10
CA ASN A 136 -90.19 30.12 8.55
C ASN A 136 -89.05 29.27 9.14
N ALA A 137 -88.16 28.71 8.31
CA ALA A 137 -87.04 27.85 8.68
C ALA A 137 -87.44 26.56 9.41
N ASN A 138 -88.59 25.98 9.05
CA ASN A 138 -89.00 24.64 9.50
C ASN A 138 -88.76 23.55 8.43
N PHE A 139 -88.53 23.94 7.17
CA PHE A 139 -88.32 23.04 6.02
C PHE A 139 -89.48 22.04 5.77
N ILE A 140 -90.70 22.40 6.18
CA ILE A 140 -91.93 21.62 6.05
C ILE A 140 -93.00 22.50 5.38
N ALA A 141 -93.26 22.25 4.10
CA ALA A 141 -94.23 23.00 3.30
C ALA A 141 -95.59 23.15 3.99
N ASP A 142 -95.99 24.38 4.29
CA ASP A 142 -97.26 24.68 4.96
C ASP A 142 -98.31 25.37 4.06
N ALA A 143 -99.52 25.59 4.61
CA ALA A 143 -100.66 26.13 3.88
C ALA A 143 -100.62 27.66 3.66
N THR A 144 -99.59 28.33 4.15
CA THR A 144 -99.29 29.75 3.95
C THR A 144 -98.18 29.99 2.93
N GLU A 145 -97.38 28.96 2.63
CA GLU A 145 -96.23 29.02 1.73
C GLU A 145 -96.61 28.77 0.25
N ASN A 146 -95.80 29.28 -0.67
CA ASN A 146 -95.98 29.04 -2.10
C ASN A 146 -95.32 27.71 -2.49
N SER A 147 -96.00 26.88 -3.27
CA SER A 147 -95.53 25.56 -3.70
C SER A 147 -95.92 25.21 -5.15
N THR A 148 -95.16 24.29 -5.73
CA THR A 148 -95.31 23.73 -7.08
C THR A 148 -94.60 22.36 -7.14
N THR A 149 -94.58 21.69 -8.30
CA THR A 149 -93.85 20.42 -8.50
C THR A 149 -92.98 20.56 -9.76
N SER A 150 -91.79 19.96 -9.79
CA SER A 150 -90.92 19.97 -10.98
C SER A 150 -91.46 19.08 -12.10
N ASP A 151 -91.24 19.49 -13.35
CA ASP A 151 -91.68 18.77 -14.54
C ASP A 151 -90.71 17.65 -14.98
N ASN A 152 -90.97 17.06 -16.14
CA ASN A 152 -90.17 15.97 -16.72
C ASN A 152 -88.76 16.39 -17.17
N GLU A 153 -88.43 17.68 -17.13
CA GLU A 153 -87.10 18.24 -17.39
C GLU A 153 -86.52 18.91 -16.13
N GLY A 154 -87.08 18.59 -14.94
CA GLY A 154 -86.70 19.15 -13.64
C GLY A 154 -87.10 20.61 -13.42
N LYS A 155 -87.91 21.20 -14.32
CA LYS A 155 -88.21 22.64 -14.34
C LYS A 155 -89.44 22.98 -13.51
N PHE A 156 -89.42 24.17 -12.92
CA PHE A 156 -90.55 24.72 -12.18
C PHE A 156 -90.65 26.24 -12.34
N THR A 157 -91.85 26.77 -12.14
CA THR A 157 -92.12 28.20 -12.00
C THR A 157 -92.78 28.43 -10.64
N ILE A 158 -92.27 29.36 -9.83
CA ILE A 158 -92.79 29.61 -8.49
C ILE A 158 -92.85 31.11 -8.14
N LYS A 159 -93.86 31.50 -7.35
CA LYS A 159 -93.96 32.82 -6.70
C LYS A 159 -93.11 32.81 -5.43
N TYR A 160 -92.30 33.83 -5.21
CA TYR A 160 -91.39 33.89 -4.05
C TYR A 160 -91.34 35.26 -3.37
N ALA A 161 -90.96 35.21 -2.09
CA ALA A 161 -90.59 36.32 -1.22
C ALA A 161 -89.19 36.05 -0.62
N ASP A 162 -88.81 36.67 0.49
CA ASP A 162 -87.57 36.37 1.19
C ASP A 162 -87.74 35.07 2.03
N GLY A 163 -86.85 34.09 1.86
CA GLY A 163 -86.93 32.77 2.51
C GLY A 163 -85.89 31.78 1.98
N ASN A 164 -86.13 30.49 2.16
CA ASN A 164 -85.38 29.41 1.53
C ASN A 164 -86.26 28.75 0.45
N LEU A 165 -85.75 28.61 -0.78
CA LEU A 165 -86.33 27.67 -1.73
C LEU A 165 -85.91 26.25 -1.30
N VAL A 166 -86.86 25.31 -1.34
CA VAL A 166 -86.66 23.91 -0.98
C VAL A 166 -87.22 23.04 -2.10
N SER A 167 -86.51 21.95 -2.42
CA SER A 167 -87.02 20.87 -3.26
C SER A 167 -86.94 19.56 -2.48
N LEU A 168 -88.02 18.78 -2.48
CA LEU A 168 -88.17 17.56 -1.71
C LEU A 168 -88.61 16.38 -2.58
N GLY A 169 -87.85 15.29 -2.53
CA GLY A 169 -88.14 14.03 -3.23
C GLY A 169 -87.98 14.13 -4.76
N GLY A 170 -88.60 13.19 -5.47
CA GLY A 170 -88.59 13.10 -6.94
C GLY A 170 -87.71 11.98 -7.49
N THR A 171 -87.61 11.89 -8.81
CA THR A 171 -86.81 10.88 -9.53
C THR A 171 -85.76 11.56 -10.40
N ASP A 172 -84.50 11.16 -10.25
CA ASP A 172 -83.40 11.63 -11.09
C ASP A 172 -83.60 11.15 -12.55
N LEU A 173 -83.45 12.09 -13.49
CA LEU A 173 -83.71 11.87 -14.92
C LEU A 173 -82.63 10.99 -15.57
N ASP A 174 -81.36 11.14 -15.20
CA ASP A 174 -80.26 10.39 -15.82
C ASP A 174 -80.22 8.94 -15.31
N SER A 175 -80.08 8.73 -13.99
CA SER A 175 -79.94 7.37 -13.41
C SER A 175 -81.25 6.59 -13.36
N GLN A 176 -82.40 7.29 -13.37
CA GLN A 176 -83.76 6.78 -13.09
C GLN A 176 -83.97 6.33 -11.62
N THR A 177 -83.19 6.87 -10.68
CA THR A 177 -83.28 6.54 -9.25
C THR A 177 -84.32 7.41 -8.53
N LEU A 178 -85.11 6.81 -7.64
CA LEU A 178 -86.07 7.51 -6.78
C LEU A 178 -85.36 8.04 -5.53
N LEU A 179 -85.36 9.37 -5.34
CA LEU A 179 -84.62 10.07 -4.28
C LEU A 179 -85.56 10.49 -3.15
N ASP A 180 -86.31 9.53 -2.61
CA ASP A 180 -87.30 9.76 -1.55
C ASP A 180 -86.67 10.44 -0.32
N ASN A 181 -87.23 11.59 0.09
CA ASN A 181 -86.75 12.43 1.19
C ASN A 181 -85.37 13.09 0.97
N LEU A 182 -84.84 13.10 -0.26
CA LEU A 182 -83.79 14.07 -0.63
C LEU A 182 -84.39 15.47 -0.56
N LEU A 183 -83.87 16.28 0.36
CA LEU A 183 -84.16 17.69 0.54
C LEU A 183 -82.90 18.49 0.22
N ILE A 184 -82.96 19.21 -0.90
CA ILE A 184 -81.98 20.23 -1.27
C ILE A 184 -82.61 21.62 -1.15
N THR A 185 -81.78 22.65 -0.94
CA THR A 185 -82.23 24.01 -0.64
C THR A 185 -81.35 25.09 -1.29
N HIS A 186 -81.93 26.29 -1.45
CA HIS A 186 -81.28 27.48 -1.97
C HIS A 186 -81.78 28.72 -1.21
N LYS A 187 -80.88 29.49 -0.62
CA LYS A 187 -81.19 30.65 0.24
C LYS A 187 -81.47 31.90 -0.61
N LEU A 188 -82.67 32.47 -0.53
CA LEU A 188 -83.11 33.53 -1.46
C LEU A 188 -82.64 34.93 -1.06
N ALA A 189 -82.23 35.12 0.19
CA ALA A 189 -81.85 36.40 0.76
C ALA A 189 -80.61 37.01 0.08
N GLY A 190 -80.83 37.92 -0.87
CA GLY A 190 -79.79 38.62 -1.63
C GLY A 190 -79.86 38.40 -3.15
N HIS A 191 -80.58 37.37 -3.60
CA HIS A 191 -80.62 36.95 -5.01
C HIS A 191 -81.89 37.50 -5.70
N SER A 192 -81.72 38.10 -6.89
CA SER A 192 -82.82 38.73 -7.66
C SER A 192 -83.36 37.86 -8.79
N GLU A 193 -82.52 36.99 -9.36
CA GLU A 193 -82.86 36.03 -10.40
C GLU A 193 -82.03 34.77 -10.11
N PHE A 194 -82.66 33.69 -9.65
CA PHE A 194 -82.00 32.40 -9.38
C PHE A 194 -82.51 31.34 -10.36
N LYS A 195 -81.72 30.29 -10.62
CA LYS A 195 -82.04 29.31 -11.67
C LYS A 195 -81.84 27.84 -11.27
N ALA A 196 -80.92 27.53 -10.38
CA ALA A 196 -80.66 26.15 -9.96
C ALA A 196 -80.79 25.99 -8.44
N ILE A 197 -81.36 24.86 -8.03
CA ILE A 197 -81.33 24.34 -6.67
C ILE A 197 -80.59 23.01 -6.71
N THR A 198 -79.49 22.91 -5.97
CA THR A 198 -78.48 21.84 -6.11
C THR A 198 -77.95 21.39 -4.74
N PRO A 199 -77.22 20.27 -4.67
CA PRO A 199 -76.49 19.86 -3.47
C PRO A 199 -75.48 20.93 -3.00
N VAL A 200 -74.83 21.62 -3.94
CA VAL A 200 -73.86 22.68 -3.64
C VAL A 200 -74.54 23.94 -3.08
N THR A 201 -75.72 24.34 -3.59
CA THR A 201 -76.49 25.44 -2.98
C THR A 201 -77.04 25.06 -1.59
N SER A 202 -77.24 23.76 -1.35
CA SER A 202 -77.67 23.24 -0.05
C SER A 202 -76.56 23.37 0.99
N VAL A 203 -75.31 23.06 0.64
CA VAL A 203 -74.15 23.34 1.50
C VAL A 203 -74.02 24.84 1.76
N ALA A 204 -74.03 25.65 0.70
CA ALA A 204 -73.93 27.11 0.81
C ALA A 204 -75.06 27.76 1.65
N ALA A 205 -76.24 27.15 1.74
CA ALA A 205 -77.34 27.66 2.56
C ALA A 205 -77.08 27.56 4.07
N PHE A 206 -76.34 26.52 4.51
CA PHE A 206 -76.00 26.26 5.91
C PHE A 206 -74.65 26.88 6.35
N MET A 207 -73.79 27.25 5.41
CA MET A 207 -72.56 28.01 5.69
C MET A 207 -72.85 29.36 6.37
N GLN A 208 -71.92 29.80 7.23
CA GLN A 208 -71.87 31.15 7.78
C GLN A 208 -71.45 32.17 6.73
N ASP A 209 -70.50 31.82 5.85
CA ASP A 209 -70.14 32.63 4.67
C ASP A 209 -70.29 31.83 3.37
N ALA A 210 -71.51 31.85 2.84
CA ALA A 210 -71.88 31.26 1.56
C ALA A 210 -71.07 31.79 0.35
N SER A 211 -70.34 32.91 0.47
CA SER A 211 -69.48 33.41 -0.62
C SER A 211 -68.14 32.67 -0.73
N SER A 212 -67.75 31.92 0.31
CA SER A 212 -66.51 31.13 0.33
C SER A 212 -66.61 29.78 -0.38
N ILE A 213 -67.83 29.29 -0.66
CA ILE A 213 -68.12 27.94 -1.19
C ILE A 213 -67.23 27.51 -2.36
N ASN A 214 -66.98 28.39 -3.35
CA ASN A 214 -66.13 28.06 -4.49
C ASN A 214 -64.68 27.80 -4.07
N SER A 215 -64.06 28.71 -3.31
CA SER A 215 -62.69 28.51 -2.79
C SER A 215 -62.59 27.31 -1.84
N THR A 216 -63.67 27.03 -1.10
CA THR A 216 -63.74 25.96 -0.12
C THR A 216 -63.81 24.57 -0.75
N LEU A 217 -64.60 24.39 -1.82
CA LEU A 217 -64.70 23.13 -2.57
C LEU A 217 -63.76 23.06 -3.79
N GLY A 218 -62.94 24.08 -4.03
CA GLY A 218 -62.03 24.15 -5.20
C GLY A 218 -62.72 24.43 -6.54
N ILE A 219 -63.99 24.84 -6.55
CA ILE A 219 -64.76 25.19 -7.75
C ILE A 219 -64.22 26.51 -8.33
N ASP A 220 -64.11 26.61 -9.66
CA ASP A 220 -63.57 27.81 -10.32
C ASP A 220 -64.35 29.08 -9.95
N ALA A 221 -63.62 30.16 -9.64
CA ALA A 221 -64.19 31.42 -9.16
C ALA A 221 -64.98 32.23 -10.22
N SER A 222 -64.99 31.78 -11.49
CA SER A 222 -65.84 32.34 -12.55
C SER A 222 -67.26 31.75 -12.58
N ILE A 223 -67.53 30.66 -11.84
CA ILE A 223 -68.82 29.98 -11.84
C ILE A 223 -69.70 30.48 -10.68
N ASP A 224 -70.81 31.15 -11.01
CA ASP A 224 -71.85 31.50 -10.05
C ASP A 224 -72.77 30.30 -9.79
N ILE A 225 -72.49 29.54 -8.72
CA ILE A 225 -73.26 28.35 -8.34
C ILE A 225 -74.74 28.62 -8.03
N PHE A 226 -75.15 29.88 -7.83
CA PHE A 226 -76.53 30.26 -7.53
C PHE A 226 -77.36 30.50 -8.81
N THR A 227 -76.72 30.67 -9.97
CA THR A 227 -77.42 30.92 -11.25
C THR A 227 -77.00 30.01 -12.41
N PHE A 228 -75.96 29.20 -12.23
CA PHE A 228 -75.50 28.22 -13.21
C PHE A 228 -76.23 26.87 -13.10
N ASP A 229 -76.44 26.21 -14.24
CA ASP A 229 -76.97 24.85 -14.33
C ASP A 229 -75.80 23.89 -14.64
N PRO A 230 -75.40 23.02 -13.69
CA PRO A 230 -74.24 22.15 -13.88
C PRO A 230 -74.45 21.03 -14.90
N VAL A 231 -75.69 20.61 -15.19
CA VAL A 231 -75.94 19.56 -16.20
C VAL A 231 -75.90 20.13 -17.61
N ALA A 232 -76.24 21.40 -17.79
CA ALA A 232 -76.33 22.04 -19.12
C ALA A 232 -75.01 22.07 -19.91
N ASN A 233 -73.85 21.83 -19.28
CA ASN A 233 -72.53 21.82 -19.91
C ASN A 233 -71.68 20.59 -19.53
N LYS A 234 -72.28 19.49 -19.04
CA LYS A 234 -71.52 18.27 -18.70
C LYS A 234 -70.87 17.61 -19.92
N GLY A 235 -69.72 16.98 -19.72
CA GLY A 235 -68.88 16.37 -20.75
C GLY A 235 -67.97 17.36 -21.49
N ASP A 236 -67.60 18.49 -20.87
CA ASP A 236 -66.71 19.49 -21.47
C ASP A 236 -65.20 19.25 -21.22
N GLY A 237 -64.88 18.38 -20.24
CA GLY A 237 -63.52 18.09 -19.81
C GLY A 237 -62.87 19.26 -19.06
N GLY A 238 -63.69 20.11 -18.44
CA GLY A 238 -63.28 21.39 -17.87
C GLY A 238 -63.94 21.71 -16.53
N ILE A 239 -64.05 23.02 -16.25
CA ILE A 239 -64.47 23.52 -14.92
C ILE A 239 -65.95 23.28 -14.61
N TYR A 240 -66.77 22.95 -15.61
CA TYR A 240 -68.20 22.71 -15.42
C TYR A 240 -68.49 21.26 -14.97
N ASP A 241 -67.71 20.29 -15.49
CA ASP A 241 -67.76 18.91 -15.03
C ASP A 241 -67.49 18.82 -13.52
N TYR A 242 -66.42 19.46 -13.03
CA TYR A 242 -66.07 19.47 -11.60
C TYR A 242 -67.22 19.97 -10.67
N LEU A 243 -68.04 20.93 -11.11
CA LEU A 243 -69.20 21.37 -10.34
C LEU A 243 -70.32 20.32 -10.31
N TYR A 244 -70.55 19.63 -11.43
CA TYR A 244 -71.50 18.51 -11.49
C TYR A 244 -71.04 17.33 -10.62
N GLU A 245 -69.75 16.99 -10.65
CA GLU A 245 -69.13 15.95 -9.82
C GLU A 245 -69.32 16.25 -8.33
N LYS A 246 -68.90 17.45 -7.87
CA LYS A 246 -69.06 17.86 -6.46
C LYS A 246 -70.53 17.89 -6.03
N GLY A 247 -71.46 18.20 -6.94
CA GLY A 247 -72.90 18.05 -6.71
C GLY A 247 -73.28 16.59 -6.37
N ASN A 248 -73.01 15.67 -7.29
CA ASN A 248 -73.35 14.25 -7.13
C ASN A 248 -72.66 13.61 -5.92
N GLN A 249 -71.37 13.91 -5.68
CA GLN A 249 -70.63 13.45 -4.51
C GLN A 249 -71.29 13.88 -3.19
N LEU A 250 -71.71 15.15 -3.09
CA LEU A 250 -72.42 15.68 -1.91
C LEU A 250 -73.78 15.00 -1.70
N THR A 251 -74.53 14.69 -2.76
CA THR A 251 -75.76 13.87 -2.67
C THR A 251 -75.46 12.47 -2.16
N VAL A 252 -74.52 11.75 -2.79
CA VAL A 252 -74.19 10.36 -2.43
C VAL A 252 -73.80 10.27 -0.95
N LEU A 253 -73.01 11.22 -0.45
CA LEU A 253 -72.63 11.30 0.97
C LEU A 253 -73.81 11.65 1.88
N ALA A 254 -74.58 12.71 1.57
CA ALA A 254 -75.70 13.15 2.41
C ALA A 254 -76.82 12.09 2.48
N PHE A 255 -77.14 11.46 1.34
CA PHE A 255 -78.14 10.41 1.21
C PHE A 255 -77.67 9.12 1.88
N ALA A 256 -76.38 8.77 1.83
CA ALA A 256 -75.83 7.62 2.58
C ALA A 256 -75.92 7.84 4.10
N LEU A 257 -75.50 9.01 4.60
CA LEU A 257 -75.55 9.35 6.03
C LEU A 257 -77.01 9.39 6.56
N GLN A 258 -77.94 9.89 5.75
CA GLN A 258 -79.38 9.82 5.98
C GLN A 258 -79.87 8.36 6.03
N ASN A 259 -79.53 7.55 5.02
CA ASN A 259 -80.00 6.16 4.90
C ASN A 259 -79.49 5.27 6.03
N ILE A 260 -78.22 5.41 6.44
CA ILE A 260 -77.66 4.75 7.63
C ILE A 260 -78.47 5.14 8.87
N THR A 261 -78.68 6.45 9.09
CA THR A 261 -79.35 6.96 10.30
C THR A 261 -80.81 6.54 10.36
N ASN A 262 -81.55 6.68 9.26
CA ASN A 262 -82.95 6.26 9.17
C ASN A 262 -83.12 4.74 9.32
N ASN A 263 -82.16 3.92 8.86
CA ASN A 263 -82.16 2.46 9.08
C ASN A 263 -81.99 2.11 10.57
N ILE A 264 -81.00 2.72 11.25
CA ILE A 264 -80.65 2.41 12.64
C ILE A 264 -81.67 2.99 13.64
N ASN A 265 -82.11 4.23 13.45
CA ASN A 265 -83.05 4.92 14.35
C ASN A 265 -84.53 4.66 14.00
N ALA A 266 -84.83 4.01 12.86
CA ALA A 266 -86.17 3.85 12.30
C ALA A 266 -86.91 5.19 12.10
N SER A 267 -86.17 6.23 11.72
CA SER A 267 -86.66 7.59 11.43
C SER A 267 -86.96 7.79 9.94
N THR A 268 -87.55 8.93 9.60
CA THR A 268 -87.85 9.35 8.22
C THR A 268 -87.34 10.77 7.98
N ASP A 269 -86.13 11.05 8.47
CA ASP A 269 -85.50 12.37 8.39
C ASP A 269 -85.09 12.66 6.94
N THR A 270 -85.18 13.91 6.50
CA THR A 270 -84.71 14.37 5.19
C THR A 270 -83.19 14.62 5.19
N THR A 271 -82.56 14.77 4.02
CA THR A 271 -81.10 15.08 3.92
C THR A 271 -80.67 16.41 4.54
N GLN A 272 -81.61 17.28 4.96
CA GLN A 272 -81.35 18.63 5.48
C GLN A 272 -80.25 18.67 6.55
N ASP A 273 -80.39 17.90 7.64
CA ASP A 273 -79.43 17.90 8.75
C ASP A 273 -78.08 17.26 8.37
N TYR A 274 -78.06 16.44 7.33
CA TYR A 274 -76.87 15.74 6.84
C TYR A 274 -76.06 16.67 5.92
N PHE A 275 -76.71 17.40 5.01
CA PHE A 275 -76.09 18.53 4.31
C PHE A 275 -75.56 19.58 5.29
N LYS A 276 -76.31 19.89 6.36
CA LYS A 276 -75.84 20.79 7.42
C LYS A 276 -74.57 20.26 8.12
N ALA A 277 -74.55 19.00 8.56
CA ALA A 277 -73.38 18.41 9.23
C ALA A 277 -72.14 18.33 8.31
N ILE A 278 -72.33 18.05 7.02
CA ILE A 278 -71.30 18.13 5.98
C ILE A 278 -70.79 19.59 5.85
N SER A 279 -71.69 20.57 5.83
CA SER A 279 -71.34 22.01 5.72
C SER A 279 -70.53 22.50 6.93
N GLU A 280 -70.90 22.08 8.13
CA GLU A 280 -70.22 22.47 9.38
C GLU A 280 -68.79 21.90 9.44
N GLU A 281 -68.55 20.70 8.90
CA GLU A 281 -67.19 20.15 8.79
C GLU A 281 -66.38 20.79 7.65
N ILE A 282 -67.02 21.08 6.51
CA ILE A 282 -66.41 21.80 5.39
C ILE A 282 -65.94 23.21 5.83
N GLU A 283 -66.77 23.98 6.53
CA GLU A 283 -66.34 25.29 7.06
C GLU A 283 -65.22 25.13 8.08
N LYS A 284 -65.27 24.10 8.93
CA LYS A 284 -64.25 23.86 9.96
C LYS A 284 -62.87 23.53 9.35
N GLU A 285 -62.79 22.55 8.46
CA GLU A 285 -61.53 22.16 7.83
C GLU A 285 -60.95 23.27 6.95
N TYR A 286 -61.79 24.04 6.24
CA TYR A 286 -61.34 25.19 5.46
C TYR A 286 -60.77 26.31 6.35
N ASN A 287 -61.39 26.61 7.49
CA ASN A 287 -60.88 27.62 8.42
C ASN A 287 -59.63 27.17 9.19
N GLU A 288 -59.42 25.85 9.35
CA GLU A 288 -58.22 25.28 9.97
C GLU A 288 -57.02 25.23 8.99
N THR A 289 -57.27 24.98 7.70
CA THR A 289 -56.20 24.76 6.69
C THR A 289 -55.95 25.94 5.74
N LEU A 290 -56.98 26.75 5.45
CA LEU A 290 -57.03 27.76 4.39
C LEU A 290 -56.75 27.21 2.97
N THR A 291 -57.03 25.92 2.75
CA THR A 291 -56.93 25.21 1.46
C THR A 291 -58.25 24.52 1.12
N LYS A 292 -58.48 24.17 -0.16
CA LYS A 292 -59.69 23.43 -0.57
C LYS A 292 -59.88 22.16 0.28
N VAL A 293 -61.11 21.92 0.74
CA VAL A 293 -61.48 20.73 1.51
C VAL A 293 -61.71 19.58 0.57
N ASP A 294 -61.06 18.44 0.81
CA ASP A 294 -61.21 17.27 -0.04
C ASP A 294 -62.19 16.25 0.54
N ILE A 295 -63.45 16.42 0.15
CA ILE A 295 -64.60 15.63 0.63
C ILE A 295 -64.52 14.14 0.29
N GLU A 296 -63.60 13.73 -0.58
CA GLU A 296 -63.40 12.36 -1.02
C GLU A 296 -62.54 11.55 -0.04
N THR A 297 -61.75 12.22 0.80
CA THR A 297 -60.78 11.58 1.71
C THR A 297 -61.46 10.81 2.85
N GLU A 298 -60.89 9.66 3.23
CA GLU A 298 -61.38 8.88 4.40
C GLU A 298 -61.36 9.74 5.68
N ALA A 299 -60.39 10.65 5.82
CA ALA A 299 -60.30 11.59 6.93
C ALA A 299 -61.50 12.55 7.00
N PHE A 300 -61.95 13.13 5.88
CA PHE A 300 -63.14 13.96 5.86
C PHE A 300 -64.42 13.14 6.10
N VAL A 301 -64.53 11.99 5.43
CA VAL A 301 -65.68 11.07 5.54
C VAL A 301 -65.89 10.61 7.00
N ILE A 302 -64.81 10.29 7.72
CA ILE A 302 -64.86 9.94 9.15
C ILE A 302 -65.44 11.10 9.96
N LYS A 303 -64.93 12.33 9.80
CA LYS A 303 -65.42 13.50 10.57
C LYS A 303 -66.90 13.80 10.28
N ALA A 304 -67.30 13.75 9.01
CA ALA A 304 -68.69 13.96 8.60
C ALA A 304 -69.63 12.90 9.21
N LEU A 305 -69.21 11.63 9.20
CA LEU A 305 -69.93 10.52 9.83
C LEU A 305 -70.00 10.68 11.36
N GLU A 306 -68.92 11.10 12.03
CA GLU A 306 -68.90 11.30 13.48
C GLU A 306 -69.75 12.50 13.93
N ASN A 307 -69.74 13.61 13.18
CA ASN A 307 -70.64 14.74 13.41
C ASN A 307 -72.12 14.33 13.31
N VAL A 308 -72.47 13.48 12.32
CA VAL A 308 -73.82 12.91 12.20
C VAL A 308 -74.14 11.94 13.35
N ILE A 309 -73.20 11.07 13.73
CA ILE A 309 -73.36 10.14 14.87
C ILE A 309 -73.68 10.90 16.16
N GLU A 310 -72.98 12.00 16.45
CA GLU A 310 -73.28 12.85 17.63
C GLU A 310 -74.64 13.55 17.48
N ALA A 311 -74.84 14.29 16.37
CA ALA A 311 -76.04 15.11 16.15
C ALA A 311 -77.34 14.30 16.11
N LYS A 312 -77.30 13.07 15.56
CA LYS A 312 -78.44 12.15 15.46
C LYS A 312 -78.45 11.04 16.51
N SER A 313 -77.48 11.04 17.44
CA SER A 313 -77.34 10.05 18.53
C SER A 313 -77.36 8.58 18.07
N VAL A 314 -76.75 8.32 16.91
CA VAL A 314 -76.67 6.98 16.29
C VAL A 314 -75.62 6.14 17.02
N THR A 315 -75.73 4.81 16.98
CA THR A 315 -74.68 3.90 17.47
C THR A 315 -74.28 2.94 16.35
N ILE A 316 -73.03 3.05 15.90
CA ILE A 316 -72.40 2.20 14.89
C ILE A 316 -71.18 1.52 15.53
N ASP A 317 -71.05 0.21 15.33
CA ASP A 317 -69.91 -0.60 15.78
C ASP A 317 -68.59 -0.09 15.16
N GLU A 318 -67.46 -0.31 15.84
CA GLU A 318 -66.14 0.19 15.41
C GLU A 318 -65.70 -0.40 14.06
N ALA A 319 -65.92 -1.70 13.84
CA ALA A 319 -65.60 -2.35 12.57
C ALA A 319 -66.59 -1.96 11.45
N ALA A 320 -67.88 -1.83 11.79
CA ALA A 320 -68.90 -1.35 10.86
C ALA A 320 -68.61 0.10 10.41
N ARG A 321 -68.21 0.98 11.33
CA ARG A 321 -67.84 2.38 11.04
C ARG A 321 -66.66 2.46 10.08
N ALA A 322 -65.59 1.70 10.33
CA ALA A 322 -64.43 1.67 9.45
C ALA A 322 -64.80 1.19 8.03
N ASN A 323 -65.71 0.21 7.91
CA ASN A 323 -66.16 -0.28 6.62
C ASN A 323 -67.10 0.71 5.91
N VAL A 324 -67.94 1.46 6.64
CA VAL A 324 -68.72 2.59 6.08
C VAL A 324 -67.79 3.67 5.54
N SER A 325 -66.76 4.06 6.31
CA SER A 325 -65.80 5.09 5.89
C SER A 325 -65.11 4.71 4.58
N ARG A 326 -64.54 3.50 4.49
CA ARG A 326 -63.89 3.01 3.26
C ARG A 326 -64.83 2.87 2.08
N ALA A 327 -66.06 2.37 2.29
CA ALA A 327 -67.03 2.25 1.21
C ALA A 327 -67.39 3.62 0.60
N LEU A 328 -67.47 4.67 1.43
CA LEU A 328 -67.76 6.03 0.97
C LEU A 328 -66.52 6.72 0.39
N SER A 329 -65.36 6.67 1.03
CA SER A 329 -64.12 7.28 0.50
C SER A 329 -63.56 6.54 -0.72
N GLY A 330 -63.91 5.27 -0.91
CA GLY A 330 -63.65 4.53 -2.15
C GLY A 330 -64.61 4.93 -3.27
N MET A 331 -65.89 5.16 -2.96
CA MET A 331 -66.91 5.54 -3.95
C MET A 331 -66.72 6.98 -4.46
N LEU A 332 -66.49 7.95 -3.57
CA LEU A 332 -66.54 9.38 -3.91
C LEU A 332 -65.56 9.79 -5.04
N PRO A 333 -64.30 9.33 -5.07
CA PRO A 333 -63.40 9.56 -6.21
C PRO A 333 -63.89 8.97 -7.54
N ILE A 334 -64.68 7.89 -7.50
CA ILE A 334 -65.19 7.24 -8.72
C ILE A 334 -66.37 8.04 -9.30
N VAL A 335 -67.12 8.80 -8.48
CA VAL A 335 -68.23 9.69 -8.89
C VAL A 335 -67.68 10.92 -9.63
N GLN A 336 -67.35 10.70 -10.89
CA GLN A 336 -66.76 11.66 -11.83
C GLN A 336 -67.46 11.61 -13.20
N VAL A 337 -67.29 12.65 -14.01
CA VAL A 337 -67.64 12.63 -15.43
C VAL A 337 -66.65 11.76 -16.19
N LYS A 338 -67.14 10.62 -16.72
CA LYS A 338 -66.33 9.69 -17.51
C LYS A 338 -66.51 9.94 -19.01
N SER A 339 -65.75 9.20 -19.82
CA SER A 339 -65.63 9.36 -21.28
C SER A 339 -66.95 9.28 -22.08
N THR A 340 -68.03 8.76 -21.49
CA THR A 340 -69.38 8.78 -22.06
C THR A 340 -70.44 8.98 -20.97
N ASP A 341 -71.57 9.61 -21.33
CA ASP A 341 -72.75 9.76 -20.45
C ASP A 341 -73.18 8.43 -19.83
N ASN A 342 -73.07 7.31 -20.56
CA ASN A 342 -73.48 5.99 -20.10
C ASN A 342 -72.63 5.49 -18.91
N LEU A 343 -71.32 5.77 -18.91
CA LEU A 343 -70.44 5.42 -17.80
C LEU A 343 -70.75 6.29 -16.58
N THR A 344 -70.75 7.62 -16.76
CA THR A 344 -71.09 8.62 -15.72
C THR A 344 -72.42 8.28 -15.03
N THR A 345 -73.48 8.08 -15.82
CA THR A 345 -74.82 7.75 -15.33
C THR A 345 -74.89 6.39 -14.63
N SER A 346 -74.06 5.44 -15.02
CA SER A 346 -74.04 4.11 -14.39
C SER A 346 -73.34 4.12 -13.04
N ILE A 347 -72.25 4.89 -12.90
CA ILE A 347 -71.61 5.16 -11.60
C ILE A 347 -72.60 5.85 -10.65
N ILE A 348 -73.29 6.91 -11.13
CA ILE A 348 -74.29 7.64 -10.33
C ILE A 348 -75.45 6.70 -9.92
N ARG A 349 -75.94 5.85 -10.82
CA ARG A 349 -76.98 4.85 -10.51
C ARG A 349 -76.54 3.85 -9.43
N PHE A 350 -75.31 3.34 -9.52
CA PHE A 350 -74.75 2.48 -8.48
C PHE A 350 -74.69 3.21 -7.14
N ALA A 351 -74.17 4.44 -7.13
CA ALA A 351 -73.96 5.25 -5.93
C ALA A 351 -75.27 5.72 -5.26
N LEU A 352 -76.35 5.89 -6.02
CA LEU A 352 -77.68 6.30 -5.53
C LEU A 352 -78.65 5.12 -5.30
N SER A 353 -78.34 3.90 -5.75
CA SER A 353 -79.20 2.73 -5.59
C SER A 353 -78.54 1.56 -4.86
N THR A 354 -77.52 0.95 -5.45
CA THR A 354 -76.84 -0.24 -4.93
C THR A 354 -76.12 0.08 -3.62
N LEU A 355 -75.23 1.09 -3.64
CA LEU A 355 -74.53 1.59 -2.45
C LEU A 355 -75.49 2.02 -1.33
N GLN A 356 -76.61 2.67 -1.64
CA GLN A 356 -77.56 3.15 -0.63
C GLN A 356 -78.27 1.99 0.11
N THR A 357 -78.37 0.83 -0.54
CA THR A 357 -78.87 -0.41 0.08
C THR A 357 -77.76 -1.09 0.89
N ASP A 358 -76.56 -1.23 0.32
CA ASP A 358 -75.45 -1.92 0.96
C ASP A 358 -74.92 -1.18 2.20
N ILE A 359 -74.80 0.16 2.13
CA ILE A 359 -74.22 0.96 3.21
C ILE A 359 -75.05 0.89 4.50
N GLN A 360 -76.38 0.70 4.39
CA GLN A 360 -77.24 0.37 5.53
C GLN A 360 -76.86 -0.98 6.14
N ALA A 361 -76.65 -2.01 5.32
CA ALA A 361 -76.27 -3.34 5.77
C ALA A 361 -74.84 -3.39 6.33
N ILE A 362 -73.91 -2.58 5.81
CA ILE A 362 -72.55 -2.43 6.34
C ILE A 362 -72.60 -1.73 7.70
N ALA A 363 -73.31 -0.60 7.81
CA ALA A 363 -73.42 0.17 9.05
C ALA A 363 -74.12 -0.59 10.19
N ASN A 364 -75.14 -1.41 9.89
CA ASN A 364 -75.81 -2.24 10.88
C ASN A 364 -75.15 -3.61 11.12
N GLY A 365 -74.04 -3.91 10.43
CA GLY A 365 -73.25 -5.13 10.60
C GLY A 365 -73.92 -6.41 10.07
N SER A 366 -74.87 -6.32 9.13
CA SER A 366 -75.55 -7.46 8.52
C SER A 366 -75.19 -7.73 7.05
N ALA A 367 -74.37 -6.88 6.43
CA ALA A 367 -73.77 -7.15 5.11
C ALA A 367 -73.00 -8.48 5.11
N SER A 368 -72.97 -9.16 3.96
CA SER A 368 -72.19 -10.38 3.82
C SER A 368 -70.69 -10.06 3.69
N ALA A 369 -69.83 -11.05 3.95
CA ALA A 369 -68.39 -10.86 3.84
C ALA A 369 -67.97 -10.48 2.41
N GLU A 370 -68.66 -11.04 1.41
CA GLU A 370 -68.46 -10.73 -0.01
C GLU A 370 -68.75 -9.26 -0.32
N ILE A 371 -69.86 -8.70 0.18
CA ILE A 371 -70.20 -7.28 0.00
C ILE A 371 -69.16 -6.39 0.68
N VAL A 372 -68.75 -6.71 1.91
CA VAL A 372 -67.72 -5.94 2.63
C VAL A 372 -66.39 -5.94 1.85
N THR A 373 -65.89 -7.12 1.43
CA THR A 373 -64.69 -7.24 0.60
C THR A 373 -64.82 -6.46 -0.72
N SER A 374 -65.98 -6.48 -1.38
CA SER A 374 -66.20 -5.70 -2.59
C SER A 374 -66.05 -4.18 -2.38
N TYR A 375 -66.44 -3.62 -1.22
CA TYR A 375 -66.22 -2.20 -0.91
C TYR A 375 -64.84 -1.88 -0.30
N THR A 376 -64.03 -2.88 0.08
CA THR A 376 -62.72 -2.63 0.74
C THR A 376 -61.51 -3.13 -0.03
N GLU A 377 -61.66 -4.00 -1.02
CA GLU A 377 -60.55 -4.63 -1.77
C GLU A 377 -60.65 -4.40 -3.29
N ASP A 378 -61.85 -4.37 -3.88
CA ASP A 378 -62.02 -4.29 -5.35
C ASP A 378 -63.35 -3.64 -5.78
N LEU A 379 -63.51 -2.36 -5.43
CA LEU A 379 -64.74 -1.59 -5.70
C LEU A 379 -64.95 -1.34 -7.20
N LEU A 380 -63.89 -1.15 -7.98
CA LEU A 380 -63.98 -0.94 -9.43
C LEU A 380 -64.60 -2.14 -10.14
N ASN A 381 -64.14 -3.37 -9.84
CA ASN A 381 -64.76 -4.57 -10.43
C ASN A 381 -66.17 -4.84 -9.88
N TYR A 382 -66.53 -4.36 -8.68
CA TYR A 382 -67.89 -4.51 -8.17
C TYR A 382 -68.89 -3.61 -8.92
N ILE A 383 -68.57 -2.32 -9.10
CA ILE A 383 -69.38 -1.39 -9.89
C ILE A 383 -69.51 -1.88 -11.35
N ALA A 384 -68.40 -2.33 -11.95
CA ALA A 384 -68.37 -2.86 -13.31
C ALA A 384 -69.29 -4.08 -13.50
N GLN A 385 -69.34 -4.98 -12.51
CA GLN A 385 -70.22 -6.17 -12.53
C GLN A 385 -71.70 -5.83 -12.34
N ASP A 386 -72.04 -4.93 -11.40
CA ASP A 386 -73.44 -4.53 -11.14
C ASP A 386 -74.05 -3.76 -12.33
N GLN A 387 -73.28 -2.85 -12.91
CA GLN A 387 -73.75 -1.99 -14.01
C GLN A 387 -73.47 -2.56 -15.42
N ASN A 388 -72.75 -3.68 -15.54
CA ASN A 388 -72.33 -4.29 -16.82
C ASN A 388 -71.55 -3.29 -17.70
N ILE A 389 -70.45 -2.78 -17.16
CA ILE A 389 -69.49 -1.88 -17.81
C ILE A 389 -68.06 -2.39 -17.61
N ASP A 390 -67.06 -1.72 -18.19
CA ASP A 390 -65.64 -2.05 -17.94
C ASP A 390 -65.14 -1.35 -16.66
N SER A 391 -64.25 -2.01 -15.91
CA SER A 391 -63.67 -1.45 -14.67
C SER A 391 -62.52 -0.48 -14.94
N ASP A 392 -61.77 -0.68 -16.04
CA ASP A 392 -60.73 0.26 -16.45
C ASP A 392 -61.34 1.61 -16.92
N GLU A 393 -62.48 1.58 -17.64
CA GLU A 393 -63.16 2.80 -18.12
C GLU A 393 -63.77 3.68 -17.02
N ILE A 394 -63.86 3.19 -15.78
CA ILE A 394 -64.44 3.93 -14.63
C ILE A 394 -63.41 4.33 -13.56
N ALA A 395 -62.15 3.90 -13.67
CA ALA A 395 -61.09 4.37 -12.79
C ALA A 395 -61.00 5.92 -12.81
N PRO A 396 -60.79 6.59 -11.66
CA PRO A 396 -60.41 8.01 -11.66
C PRO A 396 -58.97 8.19 -12.13
N ASP A 397 -58.59 9.42 -12.46
CA ASP A 397 -57.17 9.74 -12.71
C ASP A 397 -56.38 9.72 -11.39
N ILE A 398 -55.17 9.17 -11.44
CA ILE A 398 -54.26 9.01 -10.29
C ILE A 398 -53.08 9.97 -10.40
N ASN A 399 -52.55 10.40 -9.25
CA ASN A 399 -51.46 11.37 -9.21
C ASN A 399 -50.40 11.00 -8.17
N ALA A 400 -49.17 10.73 -8.63
CA ALA A 400 -47.98 10.55 -7.81
C ALA A 400 -47.33 11.91 -7.44
N ILE A 401 -46.78 12.03 -6.22
CA ILE A 401 -46.11 13.24 -5.71
C ILE A 401 -44.70 12.92 -5.21
N ALA A 402 -43.75 13.84 -5.45
CA ALA A 402 -42.35 13.66 -5.13
C ALA A 402 -42.06 13.67 -3.62
N ASP A 403 -41.13 12.80 -3.19
CA ASP A 403 -40.83 12.51 -1.80
C ASP A 403 -39.37 12.79 -1.40
N SER A 404 -39.12 12.79 -0.09
CA SER A 404 -37.76 12.91 0.46
C SER A 404 -37.53 12.08 1.71
N ALA A 405 -36.34 11.46 1.81
CA ALA A 405 -35.89 10.71 2.98
C ALA A 405 -34.49 11.14 3.44
N ILE A 406 -34.14 10.82 4.69
CA ILE A 406 -32.81 11.02 5.26
C ILE A 406 -32.39 9.72 5.95
N THR A 407 -31.15 9.30 5.75
CA THR A 407 -30.53 8.15 6.44
C THR A 407 -29.04 8.41 6.68
N SER A 408 -28.38 7.55 7.45
CA SER A 408 -26.90 7.45 7.45
C SER A 408 -26.43 6.55 6.31
N GLU A 409 -25.17 6.64 5.89
CA GLU A 409 -24.60 5.60 5.03
C GLU A 409 -24.63 4.23 5.74
N ASP A 410 -24.57 3.16 4.93
CA ASP A 410 -24.81 1.76 5.33
C ASP A 410 -26.17 1.43 5.98
N VAL A 411 -27.07 2.41 6.16
CA VAL A 411 -28.38 2.21 6.79
C VAL A 411 -29.53 2.26 5.78
N GLU A 412 -30.13 1.08 5.53
CA GLU A 412 -31.39 0.93 4.78
C GLU A 412 -32.51 1.80 5.38
N VAL A 413 -33.25 2.52 4.53
CA VAL A 413 -34.39 3.35 4.92
C VAL A 413 -35.68 2.91 4.23
N GLN A 414 -36.77 2.89 4.99
CA GLN A 414 -38.12 2.60 4.52
C GLN A 414 -38.88 3.89 4.23
N ILE A 415 -39.43 4.00 3.03
CA ILE A 415 -40.08 5.21 2.50
C ILE A 415 -41.52 4.84 2.09
N ASN A 416 -42.50 5.58 2.62
CA ASN A 416 -43.91 5.42 2.28
C ASN A 416 -44.35 6.55 1.32
N VAL A 417 -44.29 6.27 0.02
CA VAL A 417 -44.66 7.20 -1.06
C VAL A 417 -46.18 7.35 -1.25
N LEU A 418 -47.01 6.58 -0.54
CA LEU A 418 -48.46 6.59 -0.71
C LEU A 418 -49.19 7.60 0.20
N LEU A 419 -48.45 8.44 0.95
CA LEU A 419 -49.01 9.35 1.97
C LEU A 419 -49.49 10.70 1.42
N ASN A 420 -48.99 11.07 0.25
CA ASN A 420 -49.21 12.30 -0.51
C ASN A 420 -49.91 12.05 -1.85
N ASP A 421 -49.96 10.79 -2.29
CA ASP A 421 -50.55 10.34 -3.56
C ASP A 421 -52.08 10.31 -3.57
N SER A 422 -52.66 10.31 -4.78
CA SER A 422 -54.11 10.20 -5.01
C SER A 422 -54.45 9.00 -5.90
N PHE A 423 -55.23 8.06 -5.37
CA PHE A 423 -55.72 6.83 -6.00
C PHE A 423 -56.92 6.23 -5.22
N VAL A 424 -57.61 5.24 -5.79
CA VAL A 424 -58.69 4.52 -5.09
C VAL A 424 -58.09 3.49 -4.14
N THR A 425 -58.16 3.76 -2.83
CA THR A 425 -57.60 2.88 -1.78
C THR A 425 -58.36 1.56 -1.61
N SER A 426 -59.60 1.48 -2.09
CA SER A 426 -60.46 0.28 -2.07
C SER A 426 -60.45 -0.49 -3.40
N ALA A 427 -59.38 -0.40 -4.18
CA ALA A 427 -59.18 -1.14 -5.41
C ALA A 427 -57.70 -1.52 -5.59
N PRO A 428 -57.36 -2.58 -6.34
CA PRO A 428 -55.98 -3.01 -6.52
C PRO A 428 -55.12 -1.91 -7.17
N PHE A 429 -53.88 -1.79 -6.70
CA PHE A 429 -52.84 -0.94 -7.29
C PHE A 429 -51.51 -1.71 -7.35
N SER A 430 -50.51 -1.13 -7.99
CA SER A 430 -49.13 -1.62 -7.91
C SER A 430 -48.12 -0.48 -7.97
N LEU A 431 -47.00 -0.68 -7.26
CA LEU A 431 -45.83 0.19 -7.31
C LEU A 431 -44.71 -0.49 -8.09
N SER A 432 -43.89 0.33 -8.75
CA SER A 432 -42.58 -0.04 -9.31
C SER A 432 -41.62 1.13 -9.11
N ALA A 433 -40.32 0.85 -9.01
CA ALA A 433 -39.30 1.88 -8.80
C ALA A 433 -38.02 1.54 -9.58
N THR A 434 -37.20 2.56 -9.84
CA THR A 434 -35.81 2.39 -10.29
C THR A 434 -34.88 2.30 -9.08
N ASP A 435 -33.70 1.72 -9.29
CA ASP A 435 -32.54 1.98 -8.43
C ASP A 435 -32.11 3.46 -8.51
N GLY A 436 -31.26 3.88 -7.58
CA GLY A 436 -30.59 5.18 -7.61
C GLY A 436 -29.35 5.17 -8.50
N SER A 437 -28.48 6.18 -8.33
CA SER A 437 -27.14 6.18 -8.90
C SER A 437 -26.06 5.70 -7.92
N ASN A 438 -26.38 5.66 -6.61
CA ASN A 438 -25.49 5.33 -5.50
C ASN A 438 -26.29 4.54 -4.41
N GLY A 439 -27.11 3.60 -4.86
CA GLY A 439 -27.98 2.78 -4.01
C GLY A 439 -29.06 2.03 -4.79
N SER A 440 -29.66 1.03 -4.15
CA SER A 440 -30.63 0.11 -4.74
C SER A 440 -31.99 0.18 -4.08
N THR A 441 -33.05 -0.04 -4.87
CA THR A 441 -34.44 0.11 -4.44
C THR A 441 -35.20 -1.20 -4.55
N SER A 442 -35.91 -1.59 -3.50
CA SER A 442 -36.83 -2.73 -3.51
C SER A 442 -38.20 -2.37 -2.91
N ILE A 443 -39.19 -3.24 -3.06
CA ILE A 443 -40.57 -3.00 -2.61
C ILE A 443 -41.00 -4.12 -1.68
N SER A 444 -41.51 -3.78 -0.49
CA SER A 444 -41.92 -4.74 0.53
C SER A 444 -43.10 -4.21 1.35
N ASN A 445 -44.26 -4.87 1.27
CA ASN A 445 -45.51 -4.43 1.90
C ASN A 445 -45.89 -2.98 1.52
N ASP A 446 -45.81 -2.69 0.21
CA ASP A 446 -46.14 -1.40 -0.41
C ASP A 446 -45.29 -0.20 0.04
N LEU A 447 -44.21 -0.46 0.79
CA LEU A 447 -43.14 0.49 1.10
C LEU A 447 -41.97 0.31 0.14
N LEU A 448 -41.30 1.41 -0.19
CA LEU A 448 -40.01 1.39 -0.88
C LEU A 448 -38.88 1.26 0.16
N LEU A 449 -38.01 0.28 -0.03
CA LEU A 449 -36.80 0.08 0.76
C LEU A 449 -35.63 0.57 -0.10
N TYR A 450 -34.95 1.61 0.37
CA TYR A 450 -33.73 2.13 -0.26
C TYR A 450 -32.52 1.78 0.60
N SER A 451 -31.57 1.03 0.03
CA SER A 451 -30.24 0.88 0.58
C SER A 451 -29.29 1.81 -0.17
N PRO A 452 -28.56 2.71 0.50
CA PRO A 452 -27.35 3.29 -0.07
C PRO A 452 -26.41 2.19 -0.60
N ASP A 453 -25.59 2.53 -1.58
CA ASP A 453 -24.34 1.81 -1.80
C ASP A 453 -23.41 2.05 -0.59
N ALA A 454 -22.54 1.09 -0.31
CA ALA A 454 -21.59 1.21 0.80
C ALA A 454 -20.67 2.43 0.62
N ASP A 455 -20.25 3.02 1.73
CA ASP A 455 -19.30 4.14 1.78
C ASP A 455 -19.81 5.44 1.09
N PHE A 456 -21.11 5.56 0.79
CA PHE A 456 -21.69 6.71 0.07
C PHE A 456 -22.50 7.67 0.95
N ASN A 457 -21.93 8.82 1.30
CA ASN A 457 -22.64 9.99 1.81
C ASN A 457 -22.86 11.07 0.74
N GLY A 458 -23.95 11.83 0.88
CA GLY A 458 -24.34 12.88 -0.07
C GLY A 458 -25.85 12.92 -0.33
N SER A 459 -26.23 12.95 -1.61
CA SER A 459 -27.63 12.88 -2.03
C SER A 459 -27.76 12.06 -3.31
N ASP A 460 -28.78 11.20 -3.34
CA ASP A 460 -29.15 10.43 -4.51
C ASP A 460 -30.65 10.53 -4.78
N SER A 461 -31.08 10.11 -5.96
CA SER A 461 -32.48 10.18 -6.40
C SER A 461 -32.87 9.04 -7.32
N PHE A 462 -34.05 8.48 -7.10
CA PHE A 462 -34.66 7.46 -7.96
C PHE A 462 -36.12 7.81 -8.26
N SER A 463 -36.75 7.15 -9.23
CA SER A 463 -38.13 7.42 -9.65
C SER A 463 -39.03 6.22 -9.38
N TYR A 464 -40.27 6.45 -8.94
CA TYR A 464 -41.30 5.43 -8.77
C TYR A 464 -42.49 5.65 -9.70
N THR A 465 -43.31 4.62 -9.88
CA THR A 465 -44.53 4.65 -10.69
C THR A 465 -45.64 3.86 -10.01
N LEU A 466 -46.73 4.56 -9.69
CA LEU A 466 -48.00 4.04 -9.21
C LEU A 466 -48.89 3.68 -10.41
N SER A 467 -49.55 2.52 -10.36
CA SER A 467 -50.44 2.03 -11.43
C SER A 467 -51.74 1.45 -10.85
N GLN A 468 -52.89 1.79 -11.44
CA GLN A 468 -54.22 1.30 -11.06
C GLN A 468 -55.14 1.28 -12.29
N GLY A 469 -55.71 0.11 -12.62
CA GLY A 469 -56.42 -0.09 -13.90
C GLY A 469 -55.49 0.16 -15.10
N ASP A 470 -55.95 0.97 -16.07
CA ASP A 470 -55.12 1.46 -17.19
C ASP A 470 -54.27 2.70 -16.84
N LYS A 471 -54.45 3.27 -15.64
CA LYS A 471 -53.83 4.53 -15.21
C LYS A 471 -52.44 4.30 -14.64
N THR A 472 -51.53 5.23 -14.94
CA THR A 472 -50.16 5.27 -14.40
C THR A 472 -49.75 6.70 -14.07
N SER A 473 -48.97 6.89 -13.00
CA SER A 473 -48.38 8.18 -12.62
C SER A 473 -47.03 7.95 -11.96
N SER A 474 -46.08 8.87 -12.14
CA SER A 474 -44.68 8.70 -11.73
C SER A 474 -44.14 9.95 -11.04
N ALA A 475 -43.33 9.77 -10.01
CA ALA A 475 -42.67 10.85 -9.27
C ALA A 475 -41.29 10.42 -8.74
N ASP A 476 -40.48 11.41 -8.34
CA ASP A 476 -39.10 11.20 -7.90
C ASP A 476 -38.97 11.23 -6.37
N VAL A 477 -38.09 10.39 -5.83
CA VAL A 477 -37.73 10.35 -4.41
C VAL A 477 -36.29 10.86 -4.27
N THR A 478 -36.07 11.82 -3.37
CA THR A 478 -34.72 12.33 -3.05
C THR A 478 -34.25 11.82 -1.69
N VAL A 479 -33.13 11.09 -1.65
CA VAL A 479 -32.51 10.63 -0.40
C VAL A 479 -31.32 11.52 -0.07
N THR A 480 -31.21 11.94 1.19
CA THR A 480 -30.00 12.56 1.75
C THR A 480 -29.32 11.54 2.66
N ILE A 481 -28.08 11.17 2.34
CA ILE A 481 -27.29 10.20 3.10
C ILE A 481 -26.25 10.97 3.91
N GLN A 482 -26.28 10.82 5.23
CA GLN A 482 -25.44 11.56 6.17
C GLN A 482 -24.13 10.81 6.45
N PRO A 483 -22.98 11.51 6.49
CA PRO A 483 -21.70 10.88 6.80
C PRO A 483 -21.63 10.36 8.24
N VAL A 484 -20.98 9.21 8.42
CA VAL A 484 -20.70 8.53 9.69
C VAL A 484 -19.27 7.97 9.64
N ASN A 485 -18.41 8.48 10.51
CA ASN A 485 -16.98 8.13 10.60
C ASN A 485 -16.73 6.62 10.56
N ASP A 486 -15.99 6.15 9.55
CA ASP A 486 -15.58 4.76 9.44
C ASP A 486 -14.23 4.54 10.15
N GLY A 487 -14.21 3.65 11.15
CA GLY A 487 -13.05 3.48 12.03
C GLY A 487 -11.80 2.95 11.30
N PRO A 488 -10.60 3.51 11.57
CA PRO A 488 -9.43 3.33 10.70
C PRO A 488 -8.84 1.91 10.77
N SER A 489 -8.52 1.34 9.60
CA SER A 489 -8.13 -0.06 9.45
C SER A 489 -6.62 -0.28 9.33
N ILE A 490 -6.14 -1.36 9.97
CA ILE A 490 -4.75 -1.84 9.89
C ILE A 490 -4.76 -3.18 9.14
N ASP A 491 -4.37 -3.21 7.87
CA ASP A 491 -4.20 -4.46 7.11
C ASP A 491 -2.78 -5.03 7.31
N ILE A 492 -2.75 -6.17 7.99
CA ILE A 492 -1.57 -6.92 8.39
C ILE A 492 -1.99 -8.34 8.78
N ALA A 493 -1.06 -9.29 8.86
CA ALA A 493 -1.36 -10.60 9.43
C ALA A 493 -1.40 -10.52 10.98
N SER A 494 -2.27 -11.31 11.64
CA SER A 494 -2.22 -11.48 13.11
C SER A 494 -0.96 -12.24 13.57
N THR A 495 -0.32 -12.94 12.65
CA THR A 495 1.00 -13.53 12.84
C THR A 495 1.82 -13.30 11.58
N ILE A 496 2.88 -12.52 11.69
CA ILE A 496 3.89 -12.35 10.64
C ILE A 496 4.94 -13.43 10.86
N GLN A 497 5.40 -14.07 9.79
CA GLN A 497 6.57 -14.95 9.84
C GLN A 497 7.75 -14.21 9.22
N VAL A 498 8.79 -13.96 10.03
CA VAL A 498 9.97 -13.19 9.62
C VAL A 498 11.19 -14.08 9.78
N ARG A 499 12.01 -14.17 8.73
CA ARG A 499 13.32 -14.81 8.80
C ARG A 499 14.22 -14.08 9.80
N GLU A 500 15.04 -14.80 10.55
CA GLU A 500 16.02 -14.20 11.45
C GLU A 500 17.24 -13.61 10.74
N ASN A 501 18.20 -13.08 11.52
CA ASN A 501 19.40 -12.42 11.03
C ASN A 501 19.16 -11.20 10.08
N GLN A 502 17.92 -10.72 9.97
CA GLN A 502 17.52 -9.53 9.22
C GLN A 502 16.64 -8.59 10.05
N THR A 503 16.66 -7.29 9.74
CA THR A 503 15.84 -6.29 10.44
C THR A 503 14.45 -6.09 9.84
N ASP A 504 14.21 -6.48 8.59
CA ASP A 504 13.00 -6.10 7.86
C ASP A 504 11.82 -7.01 8.24
N VAL A 505 10.71 -6.41 8.71
CA VAL A 505 9.50 -7.14 9.14
C VAL A 505 8.41 -7.07 8.06
N THR A 506 7.88 -5.87 7.82
CA THR A 506 6.86 -5.59 6.79
C THR A 506 6.67 -4.08 6.64
N THR A 507 6.10 -3.64 5.52
CA THR A 507 5.31 -2.39 5.50
C THR A 507 3.93 -2.68 6.09
N ILE A 508 3.40 -1.77 6.90
CA ILE A 508 2.05 -1.86 7.46
C ILE A 508 1.11 -1.07 6.55
N SER A 509 0.15 -1.75 5.94
CA SER A 509 -0.91 -1.09 5.19
C SER A 509 -1.93 -0.54 6.17
N VAL A 510 -2.20 0.77 6.10
CA VAL A 510 -3.29 1.42 6.83
C VAL A 510 -4.21 2.10 5.83
N SER A 511 -5.52 2.06 6.11
CA SER A 511 -6.54 2.59 5.21
C SER A 511 -7.73 3.10 6.01
N ASP A 512 -8.34 4.14 5.47
CA ASP A 512 -9.47 4.87 6.03
C ASP A 512 -10.48 5.08 4.91
N VAL A 513 -11.78 4.96 5.19
CA VAL A 513 -12.83 5.06 4.16
C VAL A 513 -13.15 6.53 3.88
N ASP A 514 -13.23 7.36 4.92
CA ASP A 514 -13.39 8.82 4.83
C ASP A 514 -12.13 9.51 4.25
N ASN A 515 -10.98 8.84 4.29
CA ASN A 515 -9.64 9.34 3.91
C ASN A 515 -9.07 10.38 4.90
N ASP A 516 -9.34 10.22 6.20
CA ASP A 516 -8.88 11.14 7.25
C ASP A 516 -7.35 11.03 7.57
N GLU A 517 -6.83 11.95 8.39
CA GLU A 517 -5.37 12.07 8.67
C GLU A 517 -4.85 10.99 9.65
N LEU A 518 -4.56 9.82 9.10
CA LEU A 518 -4.10 8.65 9.86
C LEU A 518 -2.75 8.83 10.58
N THR A 519 -2.76 8.58 11.89
CA THR A 519 -1.56 8.46 12.74
C THR A 519 -1.41 7.02 13.26
N LEU A 520 -0.41 6.29 12.75
CA LEU A 520 -0.02 4.97 13.26
C LEU A 520 1.03 5.10 14.38
N SER A 521 0.91 4.26 15.42
CA SER A 521 1.86 4.22 16.53
C SER A 521 2.14 2.80 17.03
N LEU A 522 3.33 2.60 17.59
CA LEU A 522 3.88 1.31 18.00
C LEU A 522 3.91 1.19 19.54
N GLY A 523 3.42 0.06 20.05
CA GLY A 523 3.44 -0.30 21.47
C GLY A 523 3.44 -1.82 21.68
N GLY A 524 3.00 -2.26 22.86
CA GLY A 524 3.01 -3.68 23.27
C GLY A 524 4.29 -4.10 24.01
N PRO A 525 4.38 -5.37 24.46
CA PRO A 525 5.46 -5.84 25.35
C PRO A 525 6.87 -5.72 24.78
N ASP A 526 7.04 -5.97 23.48
CA ASP A 526 8.35 -5.99 22.81
C ASP A 526 8.61 -4.75 21.93
N ALA A 527 7.81 -3.68 22.08
CA ALA A 527 7.93 -2.45 21.27
C ALA A 527 9.36 -1.86 21.25
N ASP A 528 10.08 -1.96 22.37
CA ASP A 528 11.46 -1.49 22.48
C ASP A 528 12.44 -2.23 21.54
N SER A 529 12.07 -3.40 21.00
CA SER A 529 12.85 -4.13 19.97
C SER A 529 12.63 -3.65 18.53
N PHE A 530 11.67 -2.76 18.25
CA PHE A 530 11.29 -2.38 16.88
C PHE A 530 11.36 -0.86 16.59
N ASN A 531 11.49 -0.49 15.32
CA ASN A 531 11.30 0.85 14.78
C ASN A 531 10.08 0.85 13.86
N LEU A 532 9.38 1.99 13.78
CA LEU A 532 8.33 2.27 12.79
C LEU A 532 8.71 3.59 12.08
N SER A 533 8.72 3.61 10.75
CA SER A 533 9.00 4.82 9.95
C SER A 533 7.74 5.63 9.63
N ASP A 534 7.93 6.87 9.16
CA ASP A 534 6.84 7.75 8.70
C ASP A 534 6.08 7.15 7.49
N GLU A 535 6.74 6.28 6.70
CA GLU A 535 6.13 5.47 5.63
C GLU A 535 5.54 4.13 6.10
N ASN A 536 5.27 3.98 7.40
CA ASN A 536 4.71 2.79 8.04
C ASN A 536 5.55 1.50 7.83
N VAL A 537 6.86 1.61 7.60
CA VAL A 537 7.75 0.45 7.55
C VAL A 537 8.15 0.03 8.96
N LEU A 538 7.87 -1.23 9.31
CA LEU A 538 8.24 -1.85 10.58
C LEU A 538 9.56 -2.62 10.40
N THR A 539 10.53 -2.34 11.26
CA THR A 539 11.81 -3.08 11.34
C THR A 539 12.12 -3.45 12.78
N PHE A 540 12.94 -4.46 13.00
CA PHE A 540 13.67 -4.61 14.27
C PHE A 540 14.70 -3.48 14.44
N LYS A 541 15.14 -3.24 15.69
CA LYS A 541 16.30 -2.39 16.03
C LYS A 541 17.63 -3.15 15.95
N GLU A 542 17.60 -4.41 16.34
CA GLU A 542 18.70 -5.39 16.32
C GLU A 542 18.10 -6.68 15.74
N ALA A 543 18.82 -7.40 14.88
CA ALA A 543 18.27 -8.60 14.23
C ALA A 543 17.88 -9.66 15.29
N PRO A 544 16.75 -10.38 15.09
CA PRO A 544 16.34 -11.45 15.98
C PRO A 544 17.17 -12.73 15.74
N ASP A 545 17.08 -13.62 16.71
CA ASP A 545 17.80 -14.90 16.88
C ASP A 545 16.79 -15.87 17.53
N TYR A 546 16.49 -16.99 16.87
CA TYR A 546 15.38 -17.90 17.16
C TYR A 546 15.66 -18.72 18.43
N GLU A 547 16.91 -19.10 18.64
CA GLU A 547 17.49 -19.85 19.76
C GLU A 547 17.31 -19.08 21.07
N THR A 548 17.55 -17.77 21.01
CA THR A 548 17.28 -16.84 22.11
C THR A 548 15.80 -16.53 22.22
N LYS A 549 15.12 -16.21 21.12
CA LYS A 549 13.71 -15.77 21.12
C LYS A 549 12.99 -15.94 19.77
N ASN A 550 12.49 -17.14 19.51
CA ASN A 550 11.62 -17.48 18.37
C ASN A 550 10.31 -16.69 18.17
N SER A 551 9.90 -15.80 19.08
CA SER A 551 8.63 -15.05 18.93
C SER A 551 8.56 -13.76 19.74
N TYR A 552 8.05 -12.70 19.10
CA TYR A 552 7.86 -11.36 19.66
C TYR A 552 6.39 -10.93 19.63
N SER A 553 5.98 -10.01 20.51
CA SER A 553 4.62 -9.48 20.60
C SER A 553 4.59 -7.95 20.67
N ILE A 554 3.92 -7.34 19.69
CA ILE A 554 3.71 -5.89 19.60
C ILE A 554 2.22 -5.56 19.47
N SER A 555 1.86 -4.32 19.79
CA SER A 555 0.53 -3.75 19.62
C SER A 555 0.64 -2.51 18.73
N LEU A 556 -0.02 -2.53 17.58
CA LEU A 556 -0.16 -1.38 16.69
C LEU A 556 -1.40 -0.59 17.08
N SER A 557 -1.31 0.75 17.13
CA SER A 557 -2.42 1.63 17.49
C SER A 557 -2.56 2.73 16.44
N LEU A 558 -3.67 2.69 15.70
CA LEU A 558 -4.00 3.61 14.60
C LEU A 558 -5.16 4.53 15.00
N THR A 559 -5.09 5.81 14.66
CA THR A 559 -6.16 6.79 14.89
C THR A 559 -6.26 7.78 13.73
N ASP A 560 -7.50 8.16 13.42
CA ASP A 560 -8.00 9.23 12.56
C ASP A 560 -8.12 10.59 13.32
N GLY A 561 -8.09 10.54 14.66
CA GLY A 561 -8.36 11.67 15.56
C GLY A 561 -9.74 11.63 16.25
N ILE A 562 -10.59 10.66 15.92
CA ILE A 562 -11.95 10.47 16.44
C ILE A 562 -12.08 9.09 17.12
N GLU A 563 -11.78 8.01 16.41
CA GLU A 563 -11.71 6.62 16.87
C GLU A 563 -10.23 6.18 17.11
N THR A 564 -10.01 4.96 17.61
CA THR A 564 -8.66 4.37 17.71
C THR A 564 -8.73 2.85 17.71
N VAL A 565 -8.11 2.22 16.71
CA VAL A 565 -8.03 0.76 16.59
C VAL A 565 -6.67 0.27 17.10
N ILE A 566 -6.70 -0.70 18.02
CA ILE A 566 -5.50 -1.39 18.53
C ILE A 566 -5.49 -2.82 18.02
N ARG A 567 -4.37 -3.23 17.43
CA ARG A 567 -4.17 -4.57 16.86
C ARG A 567 -2.88 -5.19 17.40
N ASP A 568 -3.02 -6.25 18.19
CA ASP A 568 -1.91 -7.09 18.62
C ASP A 568 -1.42 -7.96 17.46
N VAL A 569 -0.10 -8.06 17.30
CA VAL A 569 0.57 -8.81 16.23
C VAL A 569 1.68 -9.67 16.85
N ALA A 570 1.60 -10.97 16.61
CA ALA A 570 2.70 -11.89 16.90
C ALA A 570 3.68 -11.87 15.72
N ILE A 571 4.97 -11.68 16.00
CA ILE A 571 6.04 -11.85 15.01
C ILE A 571 6.73 -13.15 15.37
N ALA A 572 6.39 -14.20 14.62
CA ALA A 572 7.04 -15.51 14.72
C ALA A 572 8.32 -15.46 13.89
N ILE A 573 9.44 -15.80 14.52
CA ILE A 573 10.70 -15.94 13.82
C ILE A 573 10.67 -17.28 13.05
N ILE A 574 11.19 -17.27 11.82
CA ILE A 574 11.48 -18.48 11.06
C ILE A 574 12.97 -18.76 11.24
N ASP A 575 13.25 -19.78 12.05
CA ASP A 575 14.40 -20.70 12.03
C ASP A 575 15.13 -20.71 10.66
N ILE A 576 16.39 -20.25 10.63
CA ILE A 576 17.31 -20.34 9.47
C ILE A 576 18.66 -20.94 9.88
N ASN A 577 18.75 -22.27 9.98
CA ASN A 577 19.99 -23.07 10.06
C ASN A 577 21.29 -22.24 10.07
N GLU A 578 21.72 -21.84 11.27
CA GLU A 578 23.00 -21.19 11.51
C GLU A 578 24.17 -22.04 10.96
N ALA A 579 25.30 -21.40 10.68
CA ALA A 579 26.53 -22.16 10.45
C ALA A 579 27.10 -22.64 11.81
N PRO A 580 27.63 -23.88 11.91
CA PRO A 580 28.13 -24.40 13.18
C PRO A 580 29.20 -23.52 13.83
N THR A 581 29.38 -23.64 15.15
CA THR A 581 30.45 -22.94 15.89
C THR A 581 31.62 -23.87 16.15
N MET A 582 32.86 -23.35 16.08
CA MET A 582 34.06 -24.14 16.36
C MET A 582 35.17 -23.35 17.07
N SER A 583 36.08 -24.07 17.71
CA SER A 583 37.23 -23.54 18.46
C SER A 583 38.41 -24.52 18.40
N LEU A 584 39.55 -24.04 17.93
CA LEU A 584 40.77 -24.80 17.64
C LEU A 584 41.97 -24.19 18.40
N THR A 585 42.89 -25.01 18.90
CA THR A 585 44.08 -24.55 19.66
C THR A 585 45.38 -25.12 19.08
N GLN A 586 46.34 -24.22 18.83
CA GLN A 586 47.64 -24.54 18.21
C GLN A 586 48.62 -25.22 19.20
N PRO A 587 49.61 -26.01 18.73
CA PRO A 587 50.58 -26.70 19.60
C PRO A 587 51.73 -25.81 20.12
N GLU A 588 52.37 -26.22 21.22
CA GLU A 588 53.52 -25.53 21.85
C GLU A 588 54.90 -25.96 21.29
N ASN A 589 55.94 -25.13 21.45
CA ASN A 589 57.32 -25.48 21.10
C ASN A 589 58.39 -24.76 21.97
N ASN A 590 59.66 -25.15 21.81
CA ASN A 590 60.80 -24.63 22.59
C ASN A 590 61.98 -24.08 21.74
N GLU A 591 61.98 -24.26 20.42
CA GLU A 591 63.12 -23.97 19.53
C GLU A 591 63.33 -22.45 19.25
N GLY A 592 62.84 -21.58 20.14
CA GLY A 592 62.92 -20.12 20.06
C GLY A 592 61.92 -19.44 19.11
N ASP A 593 61.10 -20.19 18.37
CA ASP A 593 60.20 -19.71 17.32
C ASP A 593 58.81 -20.36 17.44
N ALA A 594 57.80 -19.55 17.76
CA ALA A 594 56.49 -20.01 18.22
C ALA A 594 55.43 -20.24 17.12
N LEU A 595 55.70 -19.89 15.86
CA LEU A 595 54.62 -19.75 14.86
C LEU A 595 54.21 -21.06 14.16
N TYR A 596 55.19 -21.94 13.90
CA TYR A 596 54.97 -23.25 13.29
C TYR A 596 55.80 -24.29 14.08
N PRO A 597 55.21 -24.98 15.08
CA PRO A 597 55.92 -26.00 15.86
C PRO A 597 56.38 -27.16 14.96
N LEU A 598 57.63 -27.59 15.13
CA LEU A 598 58.22 -28.68 14.36
C LEU A 598 57.65 -30.03 14.79
N VAL A 599 56.63 -30.49 14.08
CA VAL A 599 55.97 -31.79 14.34
C VAL A 599 56.83 -32.88 13.71
N LEU A 600 57.58 -33.58 14.57
CA LEU A 600 58.30 -34.80 14.20
C LEU A 600 57.31 -35.97 14.07
N THR A 601 56.98 -36.33 12.83
CA THR A 601 56.03 -37.41 12.53
C THR A 601 56.58 -38.78 12.92
N ASN A 602 55.71 -39.67 13.39
CA ASN A 602 55.98 -41.09 13.46
C ASN A 602 55.96 -41.76 12.07
N ASP A 603 56.25 -43.06 12.02
CA ASP A 603 56.21 -43.89 10.82
C ASP A 603 54.80 -44.06 10.21
N GLU A 604 53.74 -43.72 10.96
CA GLU A 604 52.36 -43.65 10.45
C GLU A 604 51.95 -42.26 9.90
N ASN A 605 52.76 -41.21 10.07
CA ASN A 605 52.45 -39.81 9.69
C ASN A 605 51.15 -39.26 10.32
N LYS A 606 51.02 -39.35 11.65
CA LYS A 606 49.85 -38.87 12.43
C LYS A 606 50.21 -37.91 13.56
N PHE A 607 49.26 -37.05 13.93
CA PHE A 607 49.40 -36.06 15.01
C PHE A 607 48.05 -35.72 15.68
N ASP A 608 48.07 -35.32 16.95
CA ASP A 608 46.87 -35.00 17.75
C ASP A 608 46.73 -33.48 17.99
N ILE A 609 45.51 -32.97 17.91
CA ILE A 609 45.17 -31.54 17.98
C ILE A 609 44.03 -31.25 18.96
N ASN A 610 43.96 -30.03 19.49
CA ASN A 610 42.87 -29.60 20.36
C ASN A 610 41.77 -28.87 19.56
N LEU A 611 40.61 -29.50 19.38
CA LEU A 611 39.47 -29.02 18.60
C LEU A 611 38.16 -29.30 19.36
N SER A 612 37.26 -28.33 19.36
CA SER A 612 35.89 -28.45 19.88
C SER A 612 34.92 -27.69 18.97
N PHE A 613 33.70 -28.19 18.81
CA PHE A 613 32.66 -27.58 17.96
C PHE A 613 31.26 -27.92 18.46
N SER A 614 30.29 -27.08 18.10
CA SER A 614 28.89 -27.20 18.51
C SER A 614 28.00 -26.48 17.51
N ASP A 615 26.84 -27.06 17.24
CA ASP A 615 25.80 -26.49 16.40
C ASP A 615 24.51 -26.42 17.25
N PRO A 616 23.72 -25.33 17.18
CA PRO A 616 22.52 -25.23 18.00
C PRO A 616 21.37 -26.16 17.49
N GLU A 617 21.31 -26.42 16.18
CA GLU A 617 20.25 -27.20 15.53
C GLU A 617 20.63 -28.69 15.46
N THR A 618 21.90 -28.98 15.16
CA THR A 618 22.40 -30.31 14.82
C THR A 618 23.26 -30.94 15.93
N PRO A 619 22.86 -32.08 16.50
CA PRO A 619 23.69 -32.80 17.47
C PRO A 619 25.08 -33.15 16.90
N VAL A 620 26.13 -32.96 17.69
CA VAL A 620 27.55 -33.17 17.31
C VAL A 620 27.83 -34.52 16.62
N SER A 621 27.14 -35.60 17.00
CA SER A 621 27.27 -36.92 16.38
C SER A 621 26.66 -37.06 14.97
N ASN A 622 25.93 -36.05 14.49
CA ASN A 622 25.44 -35.95 13.11
C ASN A 622 26.29 -34.98 12.25
N LEU A 623 27.08 -34.09 12.87
CA LEU A 623 27.90 -33.11 12.15
C LEU A 623 28.99 -33.80 11.32
N THR A 624 29.10 -33.40 10.05
CA THR A 624 30.12 -33.85 9.13
C THR A 624 31.41 -33.04 9.36
N VAL A 625 32.36 -33.66 10.06
CA VAL A 625 33.72 -33.13 10.23
C VAL A 625 34.56 -33.52 9.02
N THR A 626 35.17 -32.54 8.35
CA THR A 626 36.21 -32.77 7.34
C THR A 626 37.45 -31.94 7.67
N ALA A 627 38.61 -32.41 7.22
CA ALA A 627 39.84 -31.63 7.25
C ALA A 627 40.41 -31.60 5.84
N THR A 628 40.93 -30.45 5.43
CA THR A 628 41.59 -30.24 4.13
C THR A 628 42.84 -29.40 4.32
N THR A 629 43.92 -29.73 3.61
CA THR A 629 45.06 -28.80 3.52
C THR A 629 44.65 -27.57 2.72
N THR A 630 45.37 -26.45 2.86
CA THR A 630 45.21 -25.29 1.98
C THR A 630 45.37 -25.63 0.48
N ALA A 631 46.04 -26.75 0.15
CA ALA A 631 46.15 -27.28 -1.21
C ALA A 631 44.93 -28.11 -1.68
N GLY A 632 43.87 -28.21 -0.87
CA GLY A 632 42.63 -28.94 -1.18
C GLY A 632 42.71 -30.46 -0.98
N GLU A 633 43.78 -30.98 -0.37
CA GLU A 633 43.93 -32.41 -0.11
C GLU A 633 43.11 -32.79 1.13
N SER A 634 42.19 -33.76 1.01
CA SER A 634 41.45 -34.26 2.17
C SER A 634 42.37 -34.97 3.17
N ILE A 635 42.38 -34.47 4.40
CA ILE A 635 43.03 -35.05 5.57
C ILE A 635 42.00 -35.91 6.30
N SER A 636 42.35 -37.14 6.69
CA SER A 636 41.45 -37.94 7.52
C SER A 636 41.55 -37.47 8.97
N ILE A 637 40.47 -36.85 9.46
CA ILE A 637 40.33 -36.40 10.85
C ILE A 637 39.43 -37.36 11.63
N PHE A 638 39.87 -37.73 12.84
CA PHE A 638 39.14 -38.60 13.74
C PHE A 638 38.87 -37.84 15.05
N HIS A 639 37.59 -37.68 15.40
CA HIS A 639 37.13 -37.02 16.61
C HIS A 639 36.34 -38.01 17.48
N GLU A 640 36.50 -37.96 18.80
CA GLU A 640 35.76 -38.79 19.76
C GLU A 640 34.72 -37.92 20.49
N GLU A 641 33.44 -38.31 20.47
CA GLU A 641 32.32 -37.51 20.99
C GLU A 641 32.51 -37.14 22.47
N GLY A 642 32.60 -35.84 22.77
CA GLY A 642 32.86 -35.31 24.12
C GLY A 642 34.35 -35.18 24.48
N SER A 643 35.26 -35.43 23.53
CA SER A 643 36.67 -35.07 23.61
C SER A 643 36.89 -33.65 23.07
N ASN A 644 37.90 -32.94 23.59
CA ASN A 644 38.45 -31.75 22.94
C ASN A 644 39.67 -32.08 22.06
N ILE A 645 39.97 -33.37 21.83
CA ILE A 645 41.13 -33.84 21.07
C ILE A 645 40.67 -34.57 19.82
N SER A 646 41.31 -34.29 18.69
CA SER A 646 41.12 -34.99 17.40
C SER A 646 42.47 -35.42 16.83
N THR A 647 42.52 -36.55 16.14
CA THR A 647 43.73 -37.07 15.47
C THR A 647 43.66 -36.78 13.96
N LEU A 648 44.74 -36.28 13.39
CA LEU A 648 44.92 -36.07 11.94
C LEU A 648 45.84 -37.12 11.34
N ASP A 649 45.43 -37.72 10.21
CA ASP A 649 46.29 -38.52 9.33
C ASP A 649 46.77 -37.65 8.16
N ILE A 650 48.03 -37.21 8.25
CA ILE A 650 48.67 -36.25 7.32
C ILE A 650 49.54 -36.96 6.27
N SER A 651 49.28 -38.23 6.01
CA SER A 651 50.01 -39.03 5.00
C SER A 651 49.91 -38.49 3.56
N SER A 652 48.89 -37.68 3.25
CA SER A 652 48.75 -36.91 2.01
C SER A 652 49.66 -35.66 1.97
N ALA A 653 49.67 -34.85 3.03
CA ALA A 653 50.30 -33.52 3.04
C ALA A 653 51.83 -33.54 2.88
N ASN A 654 52.40 -32.64 2.05
CA ASN A 654 53.85 -32.48 1.87
C ASN A 654 54.55 -31.95 3.16
N ALA A 655 55.87 -32.09 3.28
CA ALA A 655 56.61 -31.52 4.41
C ALA A 655 56.86 -30.01 4.22
N GLY A 656 56.96 -29.29 5.34
CA GLY A 656 57.03 -27.83 5.40
C GLY A 656 56.05 -27.27 6.44
N PRO A 657 55.97 -25.94 6.61
CA PRO A 657 54.83 -25.32 7.28
C PRO A 657 53.54 -25.69 6.51
N THR A 658 52.46 -25.96 7.23
CA THR A 658 51.17 -26.33 6.63
C THR A 658 50.02 -25.79 7.46
N ASP A 659 49.06 -25.25 6.74
CA ASP A 659 47.76 -24.80 7.23
C ASP A 659 46.70 -25.88 6.87
N ILE A 660 45.92 -26.32 7.86
CA ILE A 660 44.87 -27.32 7.69
C ILE A 660 43.53 -26.70 8.08
N THR A 661 42.69 -26.46 7.08
CA THR A 661 41.30 -26.02 7.22
C THR A 661 40.47 -27.20 7.71
N ILE A 662 39.95 -27.09 8.93
CA ILE A 662 39.02 -28.06 9.49
C ILE A 662 37.62 -27.46 9.35
N SER A 663 36.73 -28.18 8.68
CA SER A 663 35.39 -27.74 8.35
C SER A 663 34.33 -28.61 9.04
N ILE A 664 33.32 -27.96 9.62
CA ILE A 664 32.19 -28.61 10.30
C ILE A 664 30.91 -28.22 9.55
N SER A 665 30.10 -29.20 9.19
CA SER A 665 28.85 -29.01 8.44
C SER A 665 27.70 -29.86 9.00
N ASP A 666 26.51 -29.28 9.09
CA ASP A 666 25.23 -29.92 9.40
C ASP A 666 24.65 -30.72 8.22
N GLY A 667 24.82 -30.23 7.00
CA GLY A 667 24.26 -30.73 5.75
C GLY A 667 23.67 -29.66 4.82
N GLU A 668 23.47 -28.44 5.33
CA GLU A 668 23.02 -27.24 4.61
C GLU A 668 24.10 -26.12 4.61
N GLU A 669 24.74 -25.82 5.74
CA GLU A 669 25.80 -24.80 5.90
C GLU A 669 27.16 -25.40 6.38
N THR A 670 28.21 -24.56 6.49
CA THR A 670 29.57 -24.99 6.89
C THR A 670 30.42 -23.88 7.52
N VAL A 671 31.01 -24.13 8.70
CA VAL A 671 32.06 -23.29 9.31
C VAL A 671 33.46 -23.87 9.06
N SER A 672 34.52 -23.08 9.19
CA SER A 672 35.91 -23.58 9.16
C SER A 672 36.91 -22.73 9.95
N ASP A 673 37.95 -23.37 10.49
CA ASP A 673 39.11 -22.75 11.18
C ASP A 673 40.42 -23.50 10.83
N ILE A 674 41.58 -22.89 11.08
CA ILE A 674 42.87 -23.30 10.50
C ILE A 674 43.94 -23.66 11.55
N LEU A 675 44.42 -24.90 11.51
CA LEU A 675 45.57 -25.37 12.30
C LEU A 675 46.90 -25.03 11.59
N LYS A 676 47.92 -24.59 12.33
CA LYS A 676 49.26 -24.25 11.84
C LYS A 676 50.34 -25.15 12.47
N ILE A 677 51.05 -25.95 11.66
CA ILE A 677 52.13 -26.85 12.11
C ILE A 677 53.25 -26.97 11.06
N TRP A 678 54.50 -27.20 11.46
CA TRP A 678 55.56 -27.60 10.50
C TRP A 678 55.62 -29.12 10.43
N ILE A 679 55.05 -29.67 9.36
CA ILE A 679 55.05 -31.10 9.05
C ILE A 679 56.47 -31.48 8.61
N THR A 680 57.12 -32.38 9.34
CA THR A 680 58.25 -33.14 8.77
C THR A 680 57.71 -34.38 8.06
N ARG A 681 58.43 -34.90 7.05
CA ARG A 681 58.17 -36.24 6.53
C ARG A 681 59.26 -37.20 6.97
N TYR A 682 58.85 -38.24 7.70
CA TYR A 682 59.70 -39.37 8.10
C TYR A 682 60.38 -39.99 6.87
N VAL A 683 61.70 -40.20 6.92
CA VAL A 683 62.45 -40.98 5.92
C VAL A 683 63.12 -42.18 6.60
N ALA A 684 63.94 -41.94 7.63
CA ALA A 684 64.48 -42.99 8.49
C ALA A 684 64.92 -42.43 9.86
N ILE A 685 64.78 -43.22 10.92
CA ILE A 685 65.43 -42.98 12.22
C ILE A 685 66.17 -44.26 12.59
N ASP A 686 67.20 -44.20 13.45
CA ASP A 686 67.63 -45.42 14.16
C ASP A 686 66.48 -45.97 15.05
N ASN A 687 66.63 -47.17 15.65
CA ASN A 687 65.49 -47.92 16.21
C ASN A 687 65.00 -47.39 17.58
N SER A 688 64.73 -46.09 17.65
CA SER A 688 64.09 -45.36 18.74
C SER A 688 62.56 -45.46 18.64
N SER A 689 61.88 -45.58 19.78
CA SER A 689 60.41 -45.43 19.88
C SER A 689 59.98 -44.00 20.28
N ASP A 690 60.93 -43.06 20.32
CA ASP A 690 60.73 -41.65 20.65
C ASP A 690 61.26 -40.82 19.47
N PRO A 691 60.40 -40.06 18.75
CA PRO A 691 60.81 -39.29 17.59
C PRO A 691 61.79 -38.15 17.93
N TYR A 692 61.95 -37.79 19.21
CA TYR A 692 62.88 -36.74 19.63
C TYR A 692 64.31 -37.24 19.85
N SER A 693 64.57 -38.56 19.91
CA SER A 693 65.92 -39.12 20.16
C SER A 693 66.47 -39.98 19.01
N GLY A 694 67.80 -39.97 18.84
CA GLY A 694 68.52 -40.79 17.84
C GLY A 694 69.07 -40.02 16.62
N ASN A 695 69.85 -40.73 15.80
CA ASN A 695 70.24 -40.33 14.44
C ASN A 695 69.02 -40.42 13.52
N ARG A 696 68.86 -39.46 12.60
CA ARG A 696 67.65 -39.36 11.77
C ARG A 696 67.90 -38.75 10.39
N ALA A 697 67.14 -39.21 9.42
CA ALA A 697 66.94 -38.61 8.12
C ALA A 697 65.46 -38.24 7.96
N TYR A 698 65.19 -37.01 7.56
CA TYR A 698 63.84 -36.50 7.29
C TYR A 698 63.85 -35.53 6.13
N THR A 699 62.71 -35.39 5.45
CA THR A 699 62.50 -34.28 4.53
C THR A 699 62.06 -33.09 5.38
N LEU A 700 62.90 -32.05 5.45
CA LEU A 700 62.64 -30.84 6.24
C LEU A 700 61.69 -29.89 5.50
N LEU A 701 61.87 -29.80 4.18
CA LEU A 701 60.99 -29.05 3.29
C LEU A 701 60.67 -29.88 2.05
N GLY A 702 59.39 -29.93 1.71
CA GLY A 702 58.88 -30.58 0.52
C GLY A 702 58.73 -32.09 0.61
N ASN A 703 59.10 -32.78 -0.47
CA ASN A 703 58.85 -34.19 -0.65
C ASN A 703 59.69 -34.65 -1.83
N HIS A 704 60.84 -35.26 -1.58
CA HIS A 704 61.75 -35.69 -2.65
C HIS A 704 61.16 -36.80 -3.54
N SER A 705 60.05 -37.42 -3.13
CA SER A 705 59.24 -38.33 -3.95
C SER A 705 58.22 -37.63 -4.86
N ASN A 706 58.02 -36.32 -4.71
CA ASN A 706 57.06 -35.55 -5.51
C ASN A 706 57.72 -35.14 -6.82
N GLU A 707 57.32 -35.77 -7.94
CA GLU A 707 57.91 -35.49 -9.26
C GLU A 707 57.74 -34.03 -9.73
N ASN A 708 56.89 -33.20 -9.10
CA ASN A 708 56.87 -31.76 -9.35
C ASN A 708 58.00 -31.07 -8.58
N ARG A 709 58.32 -31.46 -7.33
CA ARG A 709 59.42 -30.87 -6.56
C ARG A 709 60.75 -31.25 -7.20
N LYS A 710 61.40 -30.22 -7.72
CA LYS A 710 62.26 -30.30 -8.89
C LYS A 710 63.71 -30.04 -8.49
N THR A 711 64.06 -28.99 -7.75
CA THR A 711 65.43 -28.88 -7.22
C THR A 711 65.61 -29.75 -5.99
N ASN A 712 66.74 -30.41 -5.90
CA ASN A 712 67.09 -31.22 -4.75
C ASN A 712 68.34 -30.65 -4.06
N TYR A 713 68.30 -30.51 -2.73
CA TYR A 713 69.43 -30.04 -1.92
C TYR A 713 69.49 -30.78 -0.58
N VAL A 714 70.70 -31.00 -0.05
CA VAL A 714 70.91 -31.85 1.13
C VAL A 714 71.98 -31.26 2.06
N ILE A 715 71.66 -31.26 3.37
CA ILE A 715 72.58 -30.89 4.46
C ILE A 715 72.86 -32.11 5.34
N ILE A 716 74.14 -32.25 5.68
CA ILE A 716 74.64 -33.18 6.68
C ILE A 716 75.17 -32.39 7.89
N SER A 717 74.77 -32.76 9.10
CA SER A 717 75.47 -32.30 10.31
C SER A 717 76.63 -33.19 10.71
N ASP A 718 77.60 -32.55 11.37
CA ASP A 718 78.73 -33.20 12.00
C ASP A 718 78.90 -32.71 13.44
N ALA A 719 78.28 -33.44 14.38
CA ALA A 719 78.47 -33.38 15.84
C ALA A 719 78.08 -32.08 16.59
N PHE A 720 77.10 -32.19 17.49
CA PHE A 720 76.68 -31.12 18.40
C PHE A 720 76.70 -31.54 19.88
N PRO A 721 77.26 -30.74 20.80
CA PRO A 721 77.64 -31.22 22.14
C PRO A 721 76.54 -31.21 23.21
N ASN A 722 75.39 -30.57 22.97
CA ASN A 722 74.24 -30.49 23.89
C ASN A 722 72.92 -30.19 23.15
N GLU A 723 71.77 -30.36 23.79
CA GLU A 723 70.47 -30.03 23.18
C GLU A 723 70.42 -28.57 22.75
N ASP A 724 70.91 -27.61 23.55
CA ASP A 724 71.05 -26.20 23.14
C ASP A 724 71.76 -26.03 21.76
N ARG A 725 72.67 -26.94 21.38
CA ARG A 725 73.37 -26.96 20.09
C ARG A 725 72.68 -27.80 19.00
N VAL A 726 71.81 -28.75 19.35
CA VAL A 726 70.89 -29.40 18.39
C VAL A 726 69.69 -28.49 18.11
N ASP A 727 69.17 -27.80 19.11
CA ASP A 727 68.28 -26.65 18.97
C ASP A 727 69.00 -25.55 18.16
N SER A 728 70.29 -25.26 18.41
CA SER A 728 71.08 -24.38 17.52
C SER A 728 71.28 -24.96 16.12
N PHE A 729 71.18 -26.28 15.90
CA PHE A 729 71.35 -26.89 14.58
C PHE A 729 70.05 -26.94 13.79
N ARG A 730 68.94 -27.35 14.40
CA ARG A 730 67.60 -27.20 13.84
C ARG A 730 67.28 -25.72 13.65
N SER A 731 67.80 -24.84 14.51
CA SER A 731 67.90 -23.41 14.25
C SER A 731 68.77 -23.10 13.03
N VAL A 732 70.02 -23.58 12.91
CA VAL A 732 70.86 -23.40 11.69
C VAL A 732 70.17 -23.92 10.42
N LEU A 733 69.45 -25.02 10.48
CA LEU A 733 68.71 -25.60 9.35
C LEU A 733 67.52 -24.73 8.94
N LYS A 734 66.61 -24.41 9.88
CA LYS A 734 65.50 -23.49 9.62
C LYS A 734 66.02 -22.12 9.18
N THR A 735 67.10 -21.62 9.80
CA THR A 735 67.81 -20.40 9.39
C THR A 735 68.39 -20.49 7.98
N TRP A 736 68.93 -21.65 7.58
CA TRP A 736 69.55 -21.84 6.27
C TRP A 736 68.53 -22.01 5.14
N VAL A 737 67.44 -22.75 5.38
CA VAL A 737 66.28 -22.82 4.47
C VAL A 737 65.85 -21.37 4.18
N ASN A 738 65.59 -20.61 5.25
CA ASN A 738 65.23 -19.20 5.21
C ASN A 738 66.38 -18.23 4.76
N LEU A 739 67.49 -18.73 4.20
CA LEU A 739 68.63 -17.94 3.67
C LEU A 739 68.87 -18.10 2.15
N ILE A 740 68.37 -19.18 1.53
CA ILE A 740 68.43 -19.39 0.08
C ILE A 740 67.36 -18.56 -0.62
N ASP A 741 66.15 -18.61 -0.07
CA ASP A 741 65.13 -17.56 0.05
C ASP A 741 65.51 -16.13 -0.35
N GLN A 742 66.69 -15.67 0.09
CA GLN A 742 67.06 -14.26 0.18
C GLN A 742 67.84 -13.69 -1.01
N THR A 743 67.97 -14.44 -2.10
CA THR A 743 67.98 -13.74 -3.39
C THR A 743 66.58 -13.15 -3.59
N SER A 744 66.24 -12.71 -4.79
CA SER A 744 64.83 -12.73 -5.15
C SER A 744 64.45 -14.25 -5.15
N ALA A 745 64.00 -14.90 -4.02
CA ALA A 745 64.14 -16.39 -3.92
C ALA A 745 63.36 -17.38 -2.96
N THR A 746 62.20 -17.16 -2.28
CA THR A 746 61.64 -18.24 -1.35
C THR A 746 60.67 -19.33 -1.86
N GLU A 747 59.59 -19.10 -2.63
CA GLU A 747 58.74 -20.25 -3.06
C GLU A 747 59.49 -21.17 -4.05
N ILE A 748 60.71 -20.74 -4.44
CA ILE A 748 61.80 -21.53 -5.00
C ILE A 748 61.97 -22.79 -4.16
N LEU A 749 62.03 -22.60 -2.85
CA LEU A 749 62.11 -23.62 -1.84
C LEU A 749 60.73 -24.25 -1.59
N ASP A 750 59.76 -23.45 -1.17
CA ASP A 750 58.55 -23.97 -0.51
C ASP A 750 57.70 -24.91 -1.33
N ASN A 751 57.59 -24.73 -2.65
CA ASN A 751 56.73 -25.59 -3.48
C ASN A 751 57.49 -26.66 -4.25
N PHE A 752 58.81 -26.64 -4.13
CA PHE A 752 59.58 -26.96 -5.31
C PHE A 752 61.04 -27.37 -5.10
N PHE A 753 61.77 -26.87 -4.09
CA PHE A 753 62.86 -27.68 -3.56
C PHE A 753 62.27 -28.91 -2.85
N SER A 754 63.08 -29.97 -2.79
CA SER A 754 63.05 -30.90 -1.66
C SER A 754 64.38 -30.81 -0.91
N ILE A 755 64.30 -30.62 0.41
CA ILE A 755 65.46 -30.43 1.28
C ILE A 755 65.62 -31.62 2.21
N GLY A 756 66.69 -32.36 1.98
CA GLY A 756 67.10 -33.49 2.82
C GLY A 756 67.96 -33.05 3.99
N VAL A 757 67.63 -33.56 5.19
CA VAL A 757 68.45 -33.41 6.38
C VAL A 757 68.93 -34.79 6.83
N ILE A 758 70.23 -34.88 7.11
CA ILE A 758 70.85 -36.00 7.82
C ILE A 758 71.37 -35.44 9.15
N GLU A 759 70.62 -35.68 10.23
CA GLU A 759 70.93 -35.17 11.57
C GLU A 759 71.60 -36.26 12.42
N THR A 760 72.86 -36.01 12.80
CA THR A 760 73.60 -36.84 13.76
C THR A 760 73.26 -36.47 15.20
N SER A 761 73.11 -37.48 16.05
CA SER A 761 72.89 -37.35 17.50
C SER A 761 74.04 -36.63 18.24
N LEU A 762 73.78 -36.25 19.49
CA LEU A 762 74.68 -35.44 20.31
C LEU A 762 76.10 -36.03 20.45
N SER A 763 77.09 -35.30 19.98
CA SER A 763 78.52 -35.66 20.00
C SER A 763 79.41 -34.42 20.16
N ASN A 764 80.60 -34.63 20.74
CA ASN A 764 81.66 -33.61 20.88
C ASN A 764 82.80 -33.82 19.87
N GLU A 765 82.76 -34.88 19.06
CA GLU A 765 83.72 -35.21 18.01
C GLU A 765 82.98 -35.60 16.72
N SER A 766 83.60 -35.35 15.56
CA SER A 766 83.00 -35.58 14.23
C SER A 766 82.27 -36.93 14.13
N ALA A 767 80.96 -36.86 13.90
CA ALA A 767 80.06 -38.00 13.81
C ALA A 767 80.10 -38.65 12.41
N ILE A 768 80.51 -37.92 11.36
CA ILE A 768 80.59 -38.42 9.98
C ILE A 768 82.03 -38.76 9.53
N GLY A 769 83.06 -38.40 10.30
CA GLY A 769 84.43 -38.95 10.16
C GLY A 769 85.34 -38.30 9.10
N THR A 770 85.08 -37.06 8.69
CA THR A 770 85.74 -36.41 7.54
C THR A 770 87.26 -36.16 7.70
N ALA A 771 88.02 -36.38 6.61
CA ALA A 771 89.46 -36.10 6.53
C ALA A 771 89.78 -34.64 6.10
N ILE A 772 90.98 -34.16 6.40
CA ILE A 772 91.47 -32.80 6.11
C ILE A 772 92.76 -32.79 5.26
N GLY A 773 92.97 -31.70 4.53
CA GLY A 773 94.20 -31.41 3.78
C GLY A 773 94.04 -31.30 2.26
N CYS A 774 92.82 -31.07 1.76
CA CYS A 774 92.53 -31.21 0.32
C CYS A 774 93.01 -30.06 -0.59
N ASP A 775 93.27 -28.85 -0.08
CA ASP A 775 93.97 -27.82 -0.85
C ASP A 775 95.44 -27.71 -0.44
N SER A 776 96.35 -27.73 -1.43
CA SER A 776 97.77 -27.42 -1.26
C SER A 776 98.06 -26.03 -0.69
N ARG A 777 97.06 -25.13 -0.68
CA ARG A 777 97.12 -23.75 -0.19
C ARG A 777 96.72 -23.60 1.29
N ASP A 778 95.86 -24.48 1.83
CA ASP A 778 95.54 -24.55 3.27
C ASP A 778 95.23 -26.01 3.72
N PRO A 779 96.02 -26.59 4.66
CA PRO A 779 95.86 -27.98 5.08
C PRO A 779 94.69 -28.26 6.05
N ASN A 780 93.91 -27.24 6.47
CA ASN A 780 92.77 -27.44 7.38
C ASN A 780 91.44 -27.70 6.64
N ILE A 781 91.44 -27.59 5.31
CA ILE A 781 90.26 -27.76 4.44
C ILE A 781 89.84 -29.22 4.36
N TYR A 782 88.54 -29.49 4.49
CA TYR A 782 87.95 -30.82 4.45
C TYR A 782 87.97 -31.46 3.04
N CYS A 783 87.90 -32.79 2.99
CA CYS A 783 87.75 -33.56 1.76
C CYS A 783 86.31 -34.08 1.63
N PHE A 784 85.54 -33.55 0.67
CA PHE A 784 84.07 -33.61 0.67
C PHE A 784 83.45 -34.97 0.38
N GLU A 785 83.87 -35.64 -0.70
CA GLU A 785 83.17 -36.85 -1.20
C GLU A 785 83.15 -38.00 -0.19
N ASP A 786 84.21 -38.15 0.62
CA ASP A 786 84.25 -39.15 1.69
C ASP A 786 83.28 -38.83 2.84
N ALA A 787 82.99 -37.54 3.11
CA ALA A 787 82.03 -37.09 4.11
C ALA A 787 80.58 -37.33 3.65
N TRP A 788 80.28 -36.88 2.43
CA TRP A 788 78.99 -37.05 1.77
C TRP A 788 78.54 -38.51 1.78
N LYS A 789 79.43 -39.41 1.35
CA LYS A 789 79.18 -40.84 1.28
C LYS A 789 78.96 -41.49 2.64
N THR A 790 79.78 -41.15 3.63
CA THR A 790 79.71 -41.76 4.98
C THR A 790 78.42 -41.39 5.71
N ALA A 791 77.91 -40.17 5.51
CA ALA A 791 76.64 -39.75 6.07
C ALA A 791 75.45 -40.54 5.50
N LEU A 792 75.37 -40.67 4.17
CA LEU A 792 74.32 -41.44 3.48
C LEU A 792 74.30 -42.91 3.89
N ASP A 793 75.47 -43.57 3.90
CA ASP A 793 75.61 -44.98 4.27
C ASP A 793 75.24 -45.24 5.75
N SER A 794 75.38 -44.25 6.64
CA SER A 794 75.10 -44.39 8.08
C SER A 794 73.62 -44.59 8.44
N LEU A 795 72.71 -44.03 7.62
CA LEU A 795 71.26 -44.06 7.79
C LEU A 795 70.52 -44.77 6.63
N GLN A 796 71.28 -45.37 5.70
CA GLN A 796 70.77 -45.95 4.43
C GLN A 796 69.97 -44.95 3.58
N ALA A 797 70.35 -43.66 3.65
CA ALA A 797 69.61 -42.54 3.07
C ALA A 797 69.82 -42.36 1.55
N GLN A 798 69.84 -43.46 0.79
CA GLN A 798 69.89 -43.49 -0.70
C GLN A 798 68.69 -42.79 -1.35
N TYR A 799 67.70 -42.40 -0.54
CA TYR A 799 66.66 -41.43 -0.85
C TYR A 799 67.18 -40.03 -1.23
N PHE A 800 68.48 -39.74 -1.10
CA PHE A 800 69.09 -38.46 -1.41
C PHE A 800 70.21 -38.55 -2.48
N ASP A 801 70.08 -39.46 -3.45
CA ASP A 801 71.08 -39.65 -4.52
C ASP A 801 70.98 -38.61 -5.67
N ASP A 802 69.78 -38.17 -6.07
CA ASP A 802 69.57 -37.09 -7.06
C ASP A 802 69.57 -35.72 -6.37
N VAL A 803 70.58 -34.89 -6.63
CA VAL A 803 70.77 -33.63 -5.91
C VAL A 803 71.44 -32.58 -6.80
N ASP A 804 70.85 -31.37 -6.87
CA ASP A 804 71.34 -30.26 -7.68
C ASP A 804 72.47 -29.46 -6.99
N SER A 805 72.55 -29.43 -5.65
CA SER A 805 73.69 -28.88 -4.89
C SER A 805 73.78 -29.48 -3.47
N ARG A 806 74.95 -29.42 -2.82
CA ARG A 806 75.27 -30.20 -1.60
C ARG A 806 76.16 -29.42 -0.62
N SER A 807 76.04 -29.64 0.70
CA SER A 807 76.96 -29.10 1.72
C SER A 807 76.99 -29.87 3.06
N VAL A 808 78.01 -29.60 3.87
CA VAL A 808 78.28 -30.22 5.19
C VAL A 808 78.63 -29.12 6.21
N ILE A 809 78.14 -29.24 7.45
CA ILE A 809 78.41 -28.29 8.56
C ILE A 809 78.86 -29.05 9.83
N THR A 810 79.98 -28.65 10.43
CA THR A 810 80.51 -29.20 11.70
C THR A 810 80.33 -28.26 12.89
N GLY A 811 80.07 -28.79 14.09
CA GLY A 811 79.89 -28.01 15.33
C GLY A 811 81.19 -27.67 16.09
N ILE A 812 82.35 -27.75 15.43
CA ILE A 812 83.68 -27.86 16.07
C ILE A 812 84.67 -26.84 15.47
N ASP A 813 84.92 -25.74 16.19
CA ASP A 813 85.64 -24.52 15.80
C ASP A 813 86.89 -24.72 14.88
N GLY A 814 86.89 -24.06 13.70
CA GLY A 814 88.10 -23.81 12.88
C GLY A 814 88.35 -24.73 11.67
N ARG A 815 87.48 -24.71 10.64
CA ARG A 815 87.60 -25.47 9.36
C ARG A 815 87.02 -24.64 8.19
N GLY A 816 87.39 -24.88 6.93
CA GLY A 816 86.97 -24.09 5.74
C GLY A 816 87.14 -24.79 4.37
N VAL A 817 87.11 -24.02 3.25
CA VAL A 817 86.80 -24.53 1.88
C VAL A 817 87.64 -23.98 0.70
N ALA A 818 87.69 -24.73 -0.43
CA ALA A 818 87.89 -24.29 -1.84
C ALA A 818 87.70 -25.46 -2.85
N ASN A 819 87.22 -25.25 -4.09
CA ASN A 819 87.15 -26.27 -5.17
C ASN A 819 87.14 -25.65 -6.61
N PRO A 820 87.90 -26.14 -7.61
CA PRO A 820 87.83 -25.69 -9.01
C PRO A 820 86.74 -26.33 -9.91
N ASP A 821 86.08 -27.42 -9.52
CA ASP A 821 85.13 -28.16 -10.40
C ASP A 821 83.68 -27.60 -10.34
N TRP A 822 83.56 -26.29 -10.10
CA TRP A 822 82.37 -25.43 -10.16
C TRP A 822 81.19 -25.78 -9.21
N ASN A 823 81.02 -27.01 -8.69
CA ASN A 823 79.73 -27.50 -8.14
C ASN A 823 79.59 -27.82 -6.61
N VAL A 824 80.51 -27.49 -5.67
CA VAL A 824 80.53 -28.05 -4.27
C VAL A 824 81.01 -27.10 -3.13
N ASN A 825 80.52 -27.24 -1.88
CA ASN A 825 80.85 -26.39 -0.69
C ASN A 825 80.88 -27.13 0.71
N ILE A 826 81.58 -26.61 1.76
CA ILE A 826 81.83 -27.25 3.10
C ILE A 826 82.16 -26.24 4.25
N GLN A 827 81.47 -26.23 5.42
CA GLN A 827 81.61 -25.14 6.45
C GLN A 827 81.59 -25.57 7.96
N ASN A 828 81.66 -24.59 8.90
CA ASN A 828 81.88 -24.79 10.35
C ASN A 828 81.15 -23.78 11.28
N LEU A 829 80.59 -24.27 12.39
CA LEU A 829 79.82 -23.57 13.42
C LEU A 829 80.58 -23.44 14.78
N LEU A 830 81.32 -22.34 14.96
CA LEU A 830 82.21 -22.12 16.12
C LEU A 830 81.51 -21.72 17.46
N SER A 831 80.19 -21.50 17.50
CA SER A 831 79.47 -21.21 18.76
C SER A 831 77.96 -21.51 18.69
N ASN A 832 77.27 -21.53 19.84
CA ASN A 832 75.81 -21.53 19.95
C ASN A 832 75.22 -20.12 20.18
N ASP A 833 76.04 -19.08 20.06
CA ASP A 833 75.56 -17.70 20.00
C ASP A 833 75.37 -17.27 18.53
N SER A 834 74.48 -16.29 18.33
CA SER A 834 74.01 -15.89 17.01
C SER A 834 75.07 -15.20 16.15
N ALA A 835 76.21 -14.76 16.71
CA ALA A 835 77.29 -14.18 15.91
C ALA A 835 78.03 -15.23 15.07
N THR A 836 78.01 -16.50 15.49
CA THR A 836 78.87 -17.55 14.91
C THR A 836 78.08 -18.60 14.12
N VAL A 837 76.80 -18.79 14.44
CA VAL A 837 75.77 -19.22 13.47
C VAL A 837 75.89 -18.45 12.15
N ARG A 838 76.22 -17.15 12.23
CA ARG A 838 76.30 -16.23 11.10
C ARG A 838 77.62 -16.25 10.32
N GLU A 839 78.75 -16.68 10.91
CA GLU A 839 80.03 -16.78 10.18
C GLU A 839 80.00 -17.95 9.18
N CYS A 840 79.47 -19.11 9.62
CA CYS A 840 79.26 -20.30 8.79
C CYS A 840 78.47 -20.01 7.49
N VAL A 841 77.53 -19.06 7.57
CA VAL A 841 76.64 -18.67 6.46
C VAL A 841 77.36 -17.88 5.35
N TYR A 842 78.41 -17.11 5.66
CA TYR A 842 79.12 -16.29 4.66
C TYR A 842 79.66 -17.15 3.52
N VAL A 843 80.49 -18.14 3.87
CA VAL A 843 81.25 -18.94 2.90
C VAL A 843 80.33 -19.96 2.22
N LEU A 844 79.23 -20.34 2.88
CA LEU A 844 78.20 -21.22 2.32
C LEU A 844 77.52 -20.63 1.07
N LYS A 845 77.48 -19.29 0.93
CA LYS A 845 76.80 -18.59 -0.18
C LYS A 845 77.71 -18.32 -1.40
N HIS A 846 79.01 -18.05 -1.21
CA HIS A 846 79.94 -17.73 -2.30
C HIS A 846 80.05 -18.85 -3.36
N GLU A 847 80.16 -20.12 -2.93
CA GLU A 847 80.31 -21.26 -3.86
C GLU A 847 78.96 -21.76 -4.41
N PHE A 848 77.85 -21.52 -3.69
CA PHE A 848 76.49 -21.61 -4.29
C PHE A 848 76.38 -20.64 -5.48
N GLY A 849 77.13 -19.52 -5.38
CA GLY A 849 77.45 -18.57 -6.45
C GLY A 849 77.78 -19.18 -7.81
N HIS A 850 78.75 -20.11 -7.82
CA HIS A 850 79.29 -20.73 -9.03
C HIS A 850 78.55 -22.02 -9.42
N SER A 851 78.15 -22.81 -8.41
CA SER A 851 77.54 -24.14 -8.60
C SER A 851 76.09 -24.11 -9.10
N TYR A 852 75.42 -22.99 -8.89
CA TYR A 852 74.10 -22.73 -9.45
C TYR A 852 74.26 -21.90 -10.74
N SER A 853 74.66 -20.63 -10.66
CA SER A 853 74.15 -19.55 -11.53
C SER A 853 74.82 -19.27 -12.88
N LEU A 854 75.85 -20.03 -13.27
CA LEU A 854 76.49 -19.99 -14.61
C LEU A 854 77.05 -18.61 -15.05
N LEU A 855 77.65 -17.87 -14.12
CA LEU A 855 78.17 -16.51 -14.36
C LEU A 855 79.53 -16.44 -15.05
N GLY A 856 79.78 -15.31 -15.72
CA GLY A 856 81.02 -15.00 -16.42
C GLY A 856 81.81 -13.81 -15.85
N ASP A 857 83.12 -13.83 -16.08
CA ASP A 857 84.12 -12.87 -15.60
C ASP A 857 84.16 -11.56 -16.41
N GLU A 858 84.09 -10.40 -15.75
CA GLU A 858 83.89 -9.11 -16.43
C GLU A 858 85.15 -8.39 -16.95
N TYR A 859 86.37 -8.89 -16.69
CA TYR A 859 87.62 -8.14 -16.96
C TYR A 859 88.13 -8.18 -18.43
N THR A 860 88.90 -7.16 -18.83
CA THR A 860 89.15 -6.79 -20.26
C THR A 860 90.41 -7.39 -20.89
N THR A 861 90.38 -7.79 -22.18
CA THR A 861 91.57 -8.17 -22.97
C THR A 861 91.67 -7.47 -24.34
N THR A 862 92.65 -7.80 -25.20
CA THR A 862 93.13 -6.92 -26.30
C THR A 862 93.33 -7.56 -27.69
N GLU A 863 92.90 -8.79 -27.97
CA GLU A 863 93.24 -9.48 -29.23
C GLU A 863 92.03 -9.91 -30.10
N ALA A 864 92.32 -10.18 -31.38
CA ALA A 864 91.44 -10.59 -32.49
C ALA A 864 90.27 -9.63 -32.87
N PRO A 865 90.32 -9.00 -34.07
CA PRO A 865 89.15 -8.32 -34.62
C PRO A 865 88.09 -9.32 -35.10
N CYS A 866 86.83 -8.89 -35.16
CA CYS A 866 85.63 -9.68 -35.50
C CYS A 866 85.57 -10.29 -36.92
N SER A 867 86.69 -10.30 -37.64
CA SER A 867 86.92 -11.04 -38.88
C SER A 867 87.69 -12.35 -38.68
N GLN A 868 88.23 -12.60 -37.48
CA GLN A 868 89.02 -13.79 -37.16
C GLN A 868 88.29 -14.70 -36.18
N TYR A 869 87.93 -14.16 -35.01
CA TYR A 869 86.91 -14.77 -34.18
C TYR A 869 85.56 -14.22 -34.63
N ASN A 870 84.60 -15.12 -34.80
CA ASN A 870 83.21 -14.75 -34.94
C ASN A 870 82.82 -14.04 -33.63
N CYS A 871 82.48 -12.74 -33.67
CA CYS A 871 82.15 -11.96 -32.46
C CYS A 871 80.76 -12.32 -31.96
N SER A 872 80.64 -13.57 -31.53
CA SER A 872 79.40 -14.28 -31.20
C SER A 872 79.56 -15.19 -29.98
N GLN A 873 80.78 -15.36 -29.43
CA GLN A 873 80.98 -16.02 -28.13
C GLN A 873 80.73 -15.08 -26.95
N ILE A 874 80.88 -13.77 -27.17
CA ILE A 874 80.54 -12.70 -26.22
C ILE A 874 79.04 -12.71 -25.93
N GLU A 875 78.25 -13.02 -26.95
CA GLU A 875 76.78 -13.00 -26.96
C GLU A 875 76.14 -14.24 -26.29
N LEU A 876 76.88 -14.94 -25.42
CA LEU A 876 76.46 -16.19 -24.75
C LEU A 876 76.21 -16.04 -23.24
N TYR A 877 76.93 -15.16 -22.55
CA TYR A 877 76.68 -14.86 -21.14
C TYR A 877 75.69 -13.69 -21.04
N PRO A 878 74.81 -13.63 -20.01
CA PRO A 878 73.84 -12.55 -19.89
C PRO A 878 74.49 -11.16 -19.74
N ASN A 879 75.75 -11.08 -19.27
CA ASN A 879 76.47 -9.83 -18.98
C ASN A 879 77.43 -9.30 -20.07
N THR A 880 77.37 -9.71 -21.35
CA THR A 880 78.21 -9.10 -22.43
C THR A 880 77.54 -9.02 -23.84
N THR A 881 77.97 -8.08 -24.72
CA THR A 881 77.37 -7.85 -26.07
C THR A 881 78.34 -7.26 -27.14
N ALA A 882 77.86 -6.93 -28.36
CA ALA A 882 78.63 -6.54 -29.55
C ALA A 882 77.93 -5.57 -30.56
N GLU A 883 76.69 -5.12 -30.29
CA GLU A 883 75.88 -4.21 -31.15
C GLU A 883 76.56 -2.83 -31.39
N ASP A 884 76.21 -2.07 -32.46
CA ASP A 884 76.89 -0.80 -32.80
C ASP A 884 76.09 0.52 -32.88
N GLU A 885 74.75 0.50 -32.90
CA GLU A 885 73.91 1.67 -32.53
C GLU A 885 73.45 1.51 -31.07
N PRO A 886 74.03 2.25 -30.09
CA PRO A 886 73.95 1.89 -28.68
C PRO A 886 72.59 2.05 -28.02
N GLU A 887 71.64 2.73 -28.68
CA GLU A 887 70.20 2.72 -28.35
C GLU A 887 69.51 1.35 -28.57
N LYS A 888 70.28 0.25 -28.64
CA LYS A 888 69.84 -1.12 -28.98
C LYS A 888 70.62 -2.25 -28.30
N VAL A 889 71.55 -1.98 -27.38
CA VAL A 889 72.27 -3.05 -26.64
C VAL A 889 71.30 -3.93 -25.84
N ARG A 890 71.69 -5.16 -25.49
CA ARG A 890 70.79 -6.11 -24.77
C ARG A 890 70.15 -5.51 -23.52
N TRP A 891 70.92 -4.70 -22.80
CA TRP A 891 70.55 -3.99 -21.58
C TRP A 891 70.15 -2.53 -21.83
N ASN A 892 69.68 -2.17 -23.04
CA ASN A 892 69.32 -0.79 -23.39
C ASN A 892 68.11 -0.26 -22.62
N HIS A 893 67.29 -1.17 -22.07
CA HIS A 893 66.29 -0.86 -21.05
C HIS A 893 66.90 -0.29 -19.75
N HIS A 894 68.22 -0.33 -19.54
CA HIS A 894 68.94 0.40 -18.49
C HIS A 894 69.71 1.63 -19.01
N ILE A 895 69.36 2.22 -20.17
CA ILE A 895 70.11 3.35 -20.77
C ILE A 895 69.21 4.54 -21.08
N ASP A 896 69.40 5.64 -20.33
CA ASP A 896 68.43 6.73 -20.21
C ASP A 896 68.51 7.80 -21.32
N ASP A 897 69.73 8.27 -21.67
CA ASP A 897 69.92 9.39 -22.60
C ASP A 897 70.55 8.95 -23.93
N LEU A 898 69.67 8.75 -24.92
CA LEU A 898 70.02 8.38 -26.29
C LEU A 898 70.84 9.47 -27.03
N THR A 899 70.98 10.67 -26.45
CA THR A 899 71.85 11.74 -26.96
C THR A 899 73.22 11.82 -26.26
N SER A 900 73.48 11.00 -25.21
CA SER A 900 74.79 11.03 -24.50
C SER A 900 75.31 9.68 -23.93
N ILE A 901 74.80 8.54 -24.39
CA ILE A 901 75.09 7.17 -23.88
C ILE A 901 76.58 6.95 -23.48
N PRO A 902 76.86 6.47 -22.23
CA PRO A 902 78.20 6.12 -21.75
C PRO A 902 78.89 5.08 -22.64
N GLY A 903 79.92 5.49 -23.38
CA GLY A 903 80.61 4.65 -24.38
C GLY A 903 80.52 5.15 -25.82
N TYR A 904 79.43 5.85 -26.18
CA TYR A 904 79.05 6.08 -27.59
C TYR A 904 79.93 7.11 -28.30
N HIS A 905 79.89 8.37 -27.85
CA HIS A 905 80.76 9.43 -28.37
C HIS A 905 82.06 9.55 -27.56
N TYR A 906 82.06 9.07 -26.31
CA TYR A 906 83.22 8.98 -25.43
C TYR A 906 83.13 7.73 -24.56
N GLN A 907 84.26 7.04 -24.39
CA GLN A 907 84.38 5.87 -23.51
C GLN A 907 84.55 6.30 -22.05
N THR A 908 83.74 5.74 -21.17
CA THR A 908 83.77 5.90 -19.70
C THR A 908 83.86 4.52 -19.03
N THR A 909 83.79 4.45 -17.71
CA THR A 909 84.01 3.21 -16.91
C THR A 909 83.25 3.25 -15.59
N GLY A 910 82.49 2.22 -15.23
CA GLY A 910 81.87 2.09 -13.90
C GLY A 910 80.80 1.00 -13.83
N GLU A 911 80.03 1.00 -12.74
CA GLU A 911 78.82 0.17 -12.52
C GLU A 911 77.61 0.60 -13.39
N ALA A 912 77.73 1.73 -14.09
CA ALA A 912 76.69 2.27 -14.95
C ALA A 912 76.53 1.40 -16.20
N ILE A 913 75.48 0.59 -16.22
CA ILE A 913 75.05 -0.26 -17.33
C ILE A 913 75.14 0.53 -18.64
N GLY A 914 76.05 0.13 -19.54
CA GLY A 914 76.52 1.03 -20.58
C GLY A 914 77.24 0.34 -21.75
N TYR A 915 77.92 1.14 -22.57
CA TYR A 915 78.46 0.74 -23.86
C TYR A 915 79.99 0.73 -23.85
N PHE A 916 80.59 0.04 -22.88
CA PHE A 916 82.04 0.07 -22.65
C PHE A 916 82.79 -0.87 -23.59
N LYS A 917 83.45 -0.31 -24.62
CA LYS A 917 84.24 -1.08 -25.60
C LYS A 917 85.35 -1.86 -24.90
N GLY A 918 85.25 -3.18 -24.91
CA GLY A 918 86.21 -4.12 -24.35
C GLY A 918 85.54 -5.16 -23.45
N VAL A 919 85.80 -6.43 -23.78
CA VAL A 919 85.39 -7.64 -23.04
C VAL A 919 86.52 -8.68 -23.15
N TYR A 920 86.28 -9.93 -22.76
CA TYR A 920 87.28 -10.98 -22.93
C TYR A 920 87.55 -11.34 -24.41
N PHE A 921 86.50 -11.43 -25.26
CA PHE A 921 86.59 -12.01 -26.62
C PHE A 921 86.35 -11.05 -27.81
N GLY A 922 86.28 -9.73 -27.60
CA GLY A 922 85.95 -8.78 -28.67
C GLY A 922 86.37 -7.37 -28.37
N ALA A 923 87.68 -7.11 -28.39
CA ALA A 923 88.20 -5.78 -28.10
C ALA A 923 87.70 -4.70 -29.08
N ASP A 924 87.42 -5.05 -30.35
CA ASP A 924 87.16 -4.06 -31.40
C ASP A 924 85.68 -3.76 -31.71
N LYS A 925 84.77 -4.68 -31.38
CA LYS A 925 83.30 -4.56 -31.52
C LYS A 925 82.59 -5.40 -30.44
N GLY A 926 82.89 -5.14 -29.17
CA GLY A 926 82.39 -5.92 -28.03
C GLY A 926 82.37 -5.06 -26.78
N PHE A 927 81.36 -5.24 -25.93
CA PHE A 927 80.94 -4.31 -24.90
C PHE A 927 80.36 -5.02 -23.67
N ARG A 928 80.42 -4.40 -22.49
CA ARG A 928 79.91 -4.93 -21.20
C ARG A 928 79.19 -3.85 -20.37
N PRO A 929 78.32 -4.25 -19.41
CA PRO A 929 77.59 -3.31 -18.58
C PRO A 929 78.38 -2.79 -17.37
N SER A 930 79.37 -3.54 -16.87
CA SER A 930 79.91 -3.34 -15.51
C SER A 930 81.45 -3.42 -15.41
N PHE A 931 81.98 -3.36 -14.19
CA PHE A 931 83.41 -3.37 -13.83
C PHE A 931 83.74 -4.04 -12.48
N ALA A 932 82.76 -4.44 -11.64
CA ALA A 932 83.00 -5.01 -10.29
C ALA A 932 81.79 -5.78 -9.73
N THR A 933 82.03 -6.93 -9.07
CA THR A 933 81.02 -7.93 -8.66
C THR A 933 81.66 -8.99 -7.72
N VAL A 934 80.89 -9.91 -7.09
CA VAL A 934 81.47 -11.15 -6.50
C VAL A 934 82.26 -11.94 -7.56
N MET A 935 81.85 -11.85 -8.82
CA MET A 935 82.54 -12.40 -10.01
C MET A 935 83.74 -11.54 -10.47
N GLY A 936 84.25 -10.64 -9.62
CA GLY A 936 85.22 -9.61 -10.00
C GLY A 936 86.01 -9.01 -8.84
N THR A 937 85.85 -9.55 -7.63
CA THR A 937 86.54 -9.11 -6.39
C THR A 937 86.96 -10.36 -5.59
N THR A 938 87.63 -10.24 -4.43
CA THR A 938 88.14 -11.42 -3.70
C THR A 938 87.86 -11.37 -2.19
N PRO A 939 87.55 -12.51 -1.52
CA PRO A 939 87.20 -12.56 -0.09
C PRO A 939 88.22 -11.93 0.88
N SER A 940 89.47 -11.76 0.44
CA SER A 940 90.54 -11.12 1.23
C SER A 940 90.30 -9.63 1.51
N GLN A 941 89.43 -8.98 0.74
CA GLN A 941 89.06 -7.57 0.90
C GLN A 941 87.91 -7.41 1.91
N TRP A 942 86.95 -8.34 1.93
CA TRP A 942 85.80 -8.34 2.84
C TRP A 942 86.16 -8.48 4.33
N ILE A 943 87.07 -9.41 4.69
CA ILE A 943 87.48 -9.54 6.10
C ILE A 943 88.16 -8.24 6.59
N ALA A 944 88.79 -7.50 5.68
CA ALA A 944 89.42 -6.21 5.98
C ALA A 944 88.42 -5.03 6.12
N SER A 945 87.16 -5.16 5.66
CA SER A 945 86.08 -4.22 6.02
C SER A 945 85.47 -4.50 7.40
N GLY A 946 86.00 -5.48 8.15
CA GLY A 946 85.57 -5.80 9.51
C GLY A 946 84.44 -6.82 9.59
N GLY A 947 84.09 -7.46 8.47
CA GLY A 947 82.88 -8.26 8.35
C GLY A 947 81.61 -7.40 8.13
N ASP A 948 81.74 -6.07 8.15
CA ASP A 948 80.70 -5.18 7.67
C ASP A 948 80.47 -5.48 6.17
N ILE A 949 79.23 -5.90 5.88
CA ILE A 949 78.82 -6.76 4.75
C ILE A 949 78.40 -5.97 3.49
N PRO A 950 78.03 -6.62 2.37
CA PRO A 950 78.52 -7.86 1.76
C PRO A 950 78.84 -7.63 0.26
N ARG A 951 79.28 -6.43 -0.13
CA ARG A 951 79.28 -5.99 -1.56
C ARG A 951 80.19 -6.80 -2.50
N GLU A 952 81.05 -7.65 -1.93
CA GLU A 952 81.95 -8.58 -2.62
C GLU A 952 81.48 -10.05 -2.52
N LEU A 953 80.26 -10.29 -2.02
CA LEU A 953 79.69 -11.60 -1.66
C LEU A 953 78.39 -11.93 -2.40
N LEU A 954 77.75 -10.92 -2.99
CA LEU A 954 76.53 -11.03 -3.77
C LEU A 954 76.85 -10.87 -5.25
N TRP A 955 76.09 -11.57 -6.10
CA TRP A 955 76.13 -11.37 -7.54
C TRP A 955 75.81 -9.91 -7.92
N ASP A 956 76.26 -9.43 -9.08
CA ASP A 956 75.88 -8.10 -9.60
C ASP A 956 74.42 -8.07 -10.09
N LYS A 957 73.98 -6.95 -10.71
CA LYS A 957 72.62 -6.84 -11.26
C LYS A 957 72.32 -8.04 -12.16
N ILE A 958 73.12 -8.22 -13.20
CA ILE A 958 72.97 -9.27 -14.20
C ILE A 958 73.24 -10.67 -13.60
N GLY A 959 73.97 -10.73 -12.49
CA GLY A 959 74.28 -11.98 -11.81
C GLY A 959 73.24 -12.48 -10.79
N GLN A 960 72.54 -11.60 -10.09
CA GLN A 960 71.39 -11.96 -9.23
C GLN A 960 70.16 -12.21 -10.07
N GLU A 961 70.02 -11.42 -11.13
CA GLU A 961 69.25 -11.71 -12.33
C GLU A 961 69.58 -13.13 -12.78
N SER A 962 70.85 -13.52 -13.01
CA SER A 962 71.21 -14.91 -13.31
C SER A 962 71.09 -15.94 -12.17
N PHE A 963 70.96 -15.61 -10.88
CA PHE A 963 70.55 -16.63 -9.89
C PHE A 963 69.06 -16.85 -9.98
N ALA A 964 68.27 -15.76 -9.95
CA ALA A 964 66.84 -15.82 -10.18
C ALA A 964 66.58 -16.55 -11.52
N ILE A 965 67.35 -16.25 -12.57
CA ILE A 965 67.32 -16.82 -13.94
C ILE A 965 68.14 -18.13 -14.10
N LYS A 966 68.91 -18.56 -13.11
CA LYS A 966 69.34 -19.97 -13.02
C LYS A 966 68.30 -20.78 -12.32
N ALA A 967 67.58 -20.16 -11.43
CA ALA A 967 66.30 -20.64 -11.06
C ALA A 967 65.35 -20.49 -12.30
N LEU A 968 65.46 -19.51 -13.23
CA LEU A 968 65.05 -19.54 -14.67
C LEU A 968 65.13 -20.94 -15.30
N ILE A 969 66.09 -21.72 -14.79
CA ILE A 969 66.25 -23.14 -15.01
C ILE A 969 66.51 -23.90 -13.66
N LEU A 970 65.65 -23.89 -12.60
CA LEU A 970 65.54 -24.91 -11.50
C LEU A 970 64.17 -25.31 -10.73
N GLN A 971 62.96 -24.69 -10.75
CA GLN A 971 61.61 -25.32 -10.31
C GLN A 971 60.31 -25.39 -11.27
N GLY A 972 59.28 -24.47 -11.29
CA GLY A 972 58.21 -24.34 -12.37
C GLY A 972 57.30 -23.07 -12.62
N MET A 973 56.77 -22.28 -11.66
CA MET A 973 56.00 -20.98 -11.85
C MET A 973 54.47 -20.95 -12.29
N HIS A 974 53.80 -19.97 -12.92
CA HIS A 974 53.19 -18.76 -12.32
C HIS A 974 51.75 -18.38 -11.72
N SER A 975 50.54 -19.01 -11.80
CA SER A 975 49.22 -18.27 -11.77
C SER A 975 48.27 -18.46 -10.58
N ILE A 976 47.46 -17.42 -10.25
CA ILE A 976 46.04 -17.65 -9.89
C ILE A 976 45.51 -17.35 -8.47
N SER A 977 46.07 -16.44 -7.64
CA SER A 977 45.38 -15.99 -6.39
C SER A 977 45.74 -14.56 -5.91
N ALA A 978 45.84 -14.32 -4.59
CA ALA A 978 45.43 -13.06 -3.96
C ALA A 978 46.48 -12.34 -3.05
N ALA A 979 46.01 -11.45 -2.16
CA ALA A 979 46.78 -10.39 -1.50
C ALA A 979 46.46 -10.20 0.01
N TYR A 980 47.22 -9.33 0.73
CA TYR A 980 47.10 -9.09 2.18
C TYR A 980 48.43 -8.67 2.86
N ASP A 981 48.37 -7.95 3.99
CA ASP A 981 49.49 -7.56 4.85
C ASP A 981 49.03 -6.99 6.22
N ALA A 982 49.97 -6.76 7.16
CA ALA A 982 49.77 -6.07 8.43
C ALA A 982 50.96 -5.19 8.91
N ASN A 983 51.86 -4.76 8.01
CA ASN A 983 53.00 -3.88 8.32
C ASN A 983 53.11 -2.68 7.36
N ASN A 984 53.99 -2.75 6.35
CA ASN A 984 54.25 -1.75 5.32
C ASN A 984 54.32 -2.44 3.94
N ASP A 985 53.94 -3.71 3.83
CA ASP A 985 54.67 -4.75 3.07
C ASP A 985 53.76 -5.48 2.05
N VAL A 986 53.53 -4.94 0.85
CA VAL A 986 52.34 -5.32 0.04
C VAL A 986 52.61 -5.48 -1.49
N VAL A 987 51.59 -5.69 -2.33
CA VAL A 987 51.48 -6.89 -3.21
C VAL A 987 51.99 -6.82 -4.68
N VAL A 988 52.60 -7.93 -5.18
CA VAL A 988 53.80 -8.05 -6.07
C VAL A 988 54.22 -9.48 -6.70
N SER A 989 53.54 -10.21 -7.67
CA SER A 989 54.00 -11.53 -8.34
C SER A 989 53.07 -12.44 -9.33
N HIS A 990 53.12 -12.66 -10.71
CA HIS A 990 52.90 -14.05 -11.42
C HIS A 990 52.16 -14.43 -12.86
N ASN A 991 51.21 -15.45 -13.08
CA ASN A 991 50.62 -16.26 -14.33
C ASN A 991 50.80 -17.80 -15.01
N PHE A 992 51.26 -19.02 -14.51
CA PHE A 992 51.20 -20.46 -15.10
C PHE A 992 52.46 -21.45 -15.24
N VAL A 993 52.88 -22.60 -14.62
CA VAL A 993 52.38 -23.83 -13.91
C VAL A 993 53.39 -24.37 -12.82
N ASP A 994 52.94 -24.55 -11.56
CA ASP A 994 53.66 -24.69 -10.26
C ASP A 994 52.71 -25.39 -9.25
N PRO A 995 53.18 -25.99 -8.14
CA PRO A 995 52.29 -26.49 -7.10
C PRO A 995 51.46 -25.46 -6.29
N SER A 996 51.49 -24.14 -6.54
CA SER A 996 50.94 -23.15 -5.56
C SER A 996 50.26 -21.87 -6.07
N GLY A 997 50.69 -21.21 -7.14
CA GLY A 997 49.81 -20.27 -7.85
C GLY A 997 49.30 -18.98 -7.15
N ILE A 998 49.76 -18.55 -5.96
CA ILE A 998 49.25 -17.30 -5.30
C ILE A 998 49.79 -15.99 -5.94
N TYR A 999 49.50 -15.75 -7.24
CA TYR A 999 50.60 -15.40 -8.17
C TYR A 999 50.09 -14.72 -9.52
N GLU A 1000 50.01 -13.38 -9.75
CA GLU A 1000 49.74 -12.75 -11.10
C GLU A 1000 50.31 -11.27 -11.41
N VAL A 1001 51.35 -10.94 -12.27
CA VAL A 1001 51.24 -9.81 -13.30
C VAL A 1001 52.59 -8.81 -13.76
N GLU A 1002 53.11 -7.40 -14.03
CA GLU A 1002 53.37 -5.69 -14.21
C GLU A 1002 53.26 -4.06 -13.32
N TRP A 1003 52.37 -3.13 -12.49
CA TRP A 1003 50.91 -2.19 -12.34
C TRP A 1003 50.47 -0.51 -12.11
N TYR A 1004 50.89 0.86 -11.93
CA TYR A 1004 51.87 2.09 -11.54
C TYR A 1004 52.32 2.58 -10.15
N LEU A 1005 51.98 3.83 -9.78
CA LEU A 1005 52.85 4.79 -9.03
C LEU A 1005 53.79 4.18 -7.90
N ASN A 1006 55.09 3.93 -8.12
CA ASN A 1006 56.27 4.78 -7.89
C ASN A 1006 56.36 6.06 -8.75
N GLY A 1007 55.21 6.58 -9.12
CA GLY A 1007 55.00 7.25 -10.37
C GLY A 1007 55.23 6.35 -11.59
N GLU A 1008 56.46 6.07 -11.94
CA GLU A 1008 56.81 6.01 -13.35
C GLU A 1008 57.04 4.62 -13.99
N LYS A 1009 56.04 4.04 -14.72
CA LYS A 1009 56.13 3.25 -16.00
C LYS A 1009 54.89 2.39 -16.42
N VAL A 1010 54.05 1.93 -15.47
CA VAL A 1010 52.64 1.43 -15.55
C VAL A 1010 52.31 -0.06 -16.12
N SER A 1011 51.72 -2.49 -14.99
CA SER A 1011 51.09 -4.03 -14.88
C SER A 1011 50.81 -4.99 -13.41
N ASN A 1012 51.64 -5.87 -12.42
CA ASN A 1012 52.00 -7.23 -11.38
C ASN A 1012 51.63 -7.73 -9.82
N ASP A 1013 50.55 -8.42 -9.37
CA ASP A 1013 50.09 -8.55 -7.91
C ASP A 1013 50.51 -9.81 -7.04
N SER A 1014 50.32 -9.78 -5.69
CA SER A 1014 50.69 -10.66 -4.48
C SER A 1014 52.04 -10.40 -3.69
N ASN A 1015 52.13 -10.06 -2.37
CA ASN A 1015 53.45 -9.90 -1.63
C ASN A 1015 53.80 -8.86 -0.46
N THR A 1016 54.69 -7.84 -0.68
CA THR A 1016 56.05 -7.53 -0.06
C THR A 1016 56.49 -6.15 0.62
N PHE A 1017 57.22 -6.10 1.78
CA PHE A 1017 58.30 -5.18 2.30
C PHE A 1017 58.08 -3.70 2.87
N LEU A 1018 58.72 -3.26 3.99
CA LEU A 1018 59.00 -1.81 4.34
C LEU A 1018 59.30 -1.33 5.83
N LEU A 1019 58.93 -0.08 6.24
CA LEU A 1019 59.83 0.95 6.89
C LEU A 1019 59.37 1.73 8.22
N GLN A 1020 59.88 2.98 8.51
CA GLN A 1020 59.79 3.69 9.85
C GLN A 1020 60.00 5.26 9.92
N ARG A 1021 60.11 5.92 11.12
CA ARG A 1021 59.20 7.01 11.65
C ARG A 1021 59.68 8.41 12.13
N LYS A 1022 58.72 9.36 12.30
CA LYS A 1022 58.82 10.76 12.82
C LYS A 1022 57.66 11.09 13.78
N SER A 1023 57.68 12.29 14.37
CA SER A 1023 56.46 12.91 14.91
C SER A 1023 55.61 13.71 13.88
N SER A 1024 56.03 13.90 12.60
CA SER A 1024 55.20 14.42 11.45
C SER A 1024 55.74 14.25 10.00
N GLY A 1025 54.87 13.97 9.00
CA GLY A 1025 54.98 14.20 7.53
C GLY A 1025 54.77 12.99 6.57
N TYR A 1026 53.85 13.08 5.56
CA TYR A 1026 53.64 12.08 4.48
C TYR A 1026 54.56 12.32 3.26
N GLU A 1027 55.19 11.25 2.75
CA GLU A 1027 55.92 11.20 1.46
C GLU A 1027 55.42 10.07 0.52
N HIS A 1028 55.84 8.79 0.69
CA HIS A 1028 55.39 7.65 -0.17
C HIS A 1028 56.47 6.54 -0.31
N VAL A 1029 56.16 5.39 -0.95
CA VAL A 1029 56.89 4.09 -0.81
C VAL A 1029 57.13 3.35 -2.16
N SER A 1030 57.82 2.18 -2.16
CA SER A 1030 58.17 1.32 -3.32
C SER A 1030 58.79 -0.03 -2.89
N TYR A 1031 58.67 -1.09 -3.72
CA TYR A 1031 59.06 -2.49 -3.43
C TYR A 1031 59.85 -3.18 -4.60
N ARG A 1032 59.45 -4.38 -5.07
CA ARG A 1032 59.94 -5.19 -6.25
C ARG A 1032 59.12 -6.50 -6.33
N ILE A 1033 59.50 -7.50 -7.15
CA ILE A 1033 58.66 -8.68 -7.47
C ILE A 1033 59.34 -10.01 -7.87
N LYS A 1034 60.42 -10.19 -8.66
CA LYS A 1034 61.41 -9.32 -9.32
C LYS A 1034 62.18 -8.45 -8.31
N GLU A 1035 62.93 -9.13 -7.43
CA GLU A 1035 63.42 -8.73 -6.10
C GLU A 1035 62.50 -9.02 -4.90
N LYS A 1036 62.19 -8.01 -4.07
CA LYS A 1036 61.93 -8.23 -2.63
C LYS A 1036 63.05 -7.69 -1.72
N THR A 1037 63.48 -6.42 -1.72
CA THR A 1037 63.25 -5.30 -2.68
C THR A 1037 64.51 -4.94 -3.47
N GLN A 1038 65.70 -4.98 -2.88
CA GLN A 1038 66.94 -5.12 -3.65
C GLN A 1038 67.27 -3.96 -4.60
N ASN A 1039 68.10 -4.22 -5.64
CA ASN A 1039 68.30 -3.28 -6.74
C ASN A 1039 69.01 -3.85 -7.99
N ILE A 1040 68.29 -4.51 -8.89
CA ILE A 1040 68.77 -5.18 -10.12
C ILE A 1040 67.79 -4.92 -11.31
N LEU A 1041 67.90 -5.53 -12.52
CA LEU A 1041 66.79 -5.74 -13.52
C LEU A 1041 66.03 -4.50 -14.20
N ILE A 1042 65.70 -4.38 -15.53
CA ILE A 1042 64.71 -3.41 -16.18
C ILE A 1042 64.10 -3.81 -17.62
N VAL A 1043 62.83 -3.51 -18.06
CA VAL A 1043 62.34 -3.10 -19.47
C VAL A 1043 61.13 -2.15 -19.37
N GLU A 1044 61.18 -0.99 -20.05
CA GLU A 1044 60.31 0.15 -19.72
C GLU A 1044 59.34 0.57 -20.82
N ASP A 1045 58.25 1.19 -20.38
CA ASP A 1045 57.16 1.69 -21.20
C ASP A 1045 56.85 3.17 -20.79
N ASN A 1046 56.61 4.04 -21.78
CA ASN A 1046 56.83 5.49 -21.63
C ASN A 1046 55.63 6.28 -21.02
N ILE A 1047 55.14 5.90 -19.84
CA ILE A 1047 53.72 6.16 -19.46
C ILE A 1047 53.44 7.20 -18.34
N LEU A 1048 54.10 7.09 -17.16
CA LEU A 1048 53.88 7.91 -15.93
C LEU A 1048 52.54 7.69 -15.14
N ASN A 1049 52.70 7.43 -13.85
CA ASN A 1049 51.77 7.38 -12.71
C ASN A 1049 50.75 6.20 -12.67
N PHE A 1050 49.93 5.93 -13.69
CA PHE A 1050 49.22 4.65 -14.00
C PHE A 1050 48.37 4.83 -15.30
N ARG A 1051 48.97 5.22 -16.46
CA ARG A 1051 48.24 5.45 -17.73
C ARG A 1051 48.32 4.40 -18.87
N ASP A 1052 48.67 4.76 -20.11
CA ASP A 1052 48.46 3.92 -21.31
C ASP A 1052 49.74 3.59 -22.12
N VAL A 1053 49.84 2.34 -22.60
CA VAL A 1053 51.01 1.64 -23.22
C VAL A 1053 51.89 2.42 -24.23
N TYR A 1054 53.23 2.42 -24.02
CA TYR A 1054 54.27 2.85 -24.98
C TYR A 1054 55.59 2.03 -25.06
N SER A 1055 55.43 0.79 -25.55
CA SER A 1055 56.13 0.18 -26.71
C SER A 1055 57.55 -0.41 -26.56
N GLY A 1056 57.87 -1.12 -25.48
CA GLY A 1056 59.03 -2.03 -25.40
C GLY A 1056 58.73 -3.49 -25.79
N LEU A 1057 59.28 -4.01 -26.89
CA LEU A 1057 59.28 -5.45 -27.18
C LEU A 1057 60.59 -6.09 -26.67
N PHE A 1058 60.55 -7.32 -26.15
CA PHE A 1058 61.56 -8.33 -26.48
C PHE A 1058 60.98 -9.17 -27.64
N SER A 1059 61.39 -9.03 -28.90
CA SER A 1059 62.58 -8.43 -29.49
C SER A 1059 63.91 -9.05 -29.07
N PRO A 1060 64.45 -9.97 -29.90
CA PRO A 1060 63.68 -10.98 -30.63
C PRO A 1060 64.32 -12.38 -30.59
N ASN A 1061 65.46 -12.56 -29.92
CA ASN A 1061 66.24 -13.80 -29.92
C ASN A 1061 66.44 -14.31 -28.48
N PRO A 1062 65.84 -15.46 -28.10
CA PRO A 1062 65.66 -15.84 -26.70
C PRO A 1062 66.96 -16.24 -25.98
N LEU A 1063 66.91 -16.27 -24.66
CA LEU A 1063 67.92 -16.94 -23.83
C LEU A 1063 67.91 -18.44 -24.14
N TYR A 1064 68.91 -18.87 -24.92
CA TYR A 1064 69.09 -20.26 -25.30
C TYR A 1064 69.80 -21.03 -24.18
N THR A 1065 68.99 -21.56 -23.26
CA THR A 1065 69.23 -22.78 -22.45
C THR A 1065 70.47 -22.88 -21.56
N CYS A 1066 70.26 -23.50 -20.39
CA CYS A 1066 71.04 -24.65 -19.92
C CYS A 1066 72.29 -25.03 -20.75
N PRO A 1067 73.46 -24.49 -20.42
CA PRO A 1067 74.73 -25.06 -20.85
C PRO A 1067 74.85 -26.44 -20.21
N GLY A 1068 74.74 -27.50 -21.02
CA GLY A 1068 75.08 -28.84 -20.56
C GLY A 1068 76.57 -28.92 -20.20
N PRO A 1069 76.98 -29.87 -19.35
CA PRO A 1069 78.40 -30.17 -19.22
C PRO A 1069 78.97 -30.61 -20.58
N LEU A 1070 80.29 -30.48 -20.73
CA LEU A 1070 81.16 -31.61 -21.05
C LEU A 1070 82.61 -31.13 -21.19
N THR A 1071 83.28 -31.10 -20.04
CA THR A 1071 84.72 -31.41 -19.98
C THR A 1071 84.97 -32.77 -20.63
N SER A 1072 86.18 -33.02 -21.14
CA SER A 1072 86.48 -34.25 -21.90
C SER A 1072 86.74 -35.48 -21.02
N ASP A 1073 86.17 -35.56 -19.82
CA ASP A 1073 86.36 -36.67 -18.89
C ASP A 1073 85.12 -37.60 -18.89
N PRO A 1074 85.23 -38.89 -19.25
CA PRO A 1074 84.06 -39.74 -19.52
C PRO A 1074 83.15 -40.05 -18.32
N ASP A 1075 83.64 -39.91 -17.09
CA ASP A 1075 82.96 -40.44 -15.89
C ASP A 1075 81.99 -39.42 -15.22
N TYR A 1076 81.80 -38.21 -15.78
CA TYR A 1076 80.95 -37.12 -15.24
C TYR A 1076 79.94 -36.54 -16.26
N ALA A 1077 79.43 -37.35 -17.19
CA ALA A 1077 78.84 -36.88 -18.44
C ALA A 1077 77.34 -36.52 -18.48
N ASP A 1078 76.48 -37.05 -17.59
CA ASP A 1078 75.02 -37.17 -17.81
C ASP A 1078 74.13 -36.40 -16.79
N ALA A 1079 74.59 -35.26 -16.25
CA ALA A 1079 73.85 -34.50 -15.21
C ALA A 1079 72.91 -33.41 -15.80
N SER A 1080 71.63 -33.40 -15.39
CA SER A 1080 70.53 -32.67 -16.07
C SER A 1080 69.80 -31.61 -15.21
N PHE A 1081 70.46 -30.47 -14.92
CA PHE A 1081 70.07 -29.48 -13.90
C PHE A 1081 69.13 -28.27 -14.34
N CYS A 1082 67.82 -28.39 -14.75
CA CYS A 1082 67.00 -27.24 -15.34
C CYS A 1082 65.39 -27.12 -15.22
N ARG A 1083 64.73 -26.09 -14.54
CA ARG A 1083 63.27 -25.91 -14.01
C ARG A 1083 62.75 -24.32 -13.62
N ASN A 1084 61.64 -23.74 -12.96
CA ASN A 1084 61.29 -22.23 -12.47
C ASN A 1084 60.71 -21.69 -10.93
N SER A 1085 60.34 -20.42 -10.34
CA SER A 1085 60.01 -20.13 -8.78
C SER A 1085 60.02 -18.91 -7.57
N LEU A 1086 60.28 -17.52 -7.42
CA LEU A 1086 60.88 -16.64 -6.22
C LEU A 1086 60.24 -15.52 -5.24
N SER A 1087 60.47 -15.32 -3.89
CA SER A 1087 60.61 -13.94 -3.14
C SER A 1087 60.54 -13.89 -1.55
N ILE A 1088 60.68 -12.73 -0.80
CA ILE A 1088 60.75 -12.54 0.73
C ILE A 1088 60.10 -11.23 1.36
N LYS A 1089 59.90 -11.05 2.72
CA LYS A 1089 59.16 -9.93 3.49
C LYS A 1089 59.59 -9.62 5.00
N TRP A 1090 58.98 -8.64 5.76
CA TRP A 1090 59.43 -8.10 7.11
C TRP A 1090 58.48 -7.97 8.40
N THR A 1091 58.14 -6.77 8.98
CA THR A 1091 57.99 -6.55 10.48
C THR A 1091 56.77 -5.77 11.12
N ASN A 1092 56.91 -4.66 11.92
CA ASN A 1092 55.92 -3.77 12.69
C ASN A 1092 56.25 -3.53 14.23
N TYR A 1093 55.31 -3.10 15.14
CA TYR A 1093 55.12 -3.71 16.50
C TYR A 1093 54.96 -5.22 16.14
N PRO A 1094 55.97 -6.12 16.26
CA PRO A 1094 56.60 -6.73 15.04
C PRO A 1094 56.14 -8.10 14.42
N GLY A 1095 55.79 -8.20 13.09
CA GLY A 1095 56.00 -9.41 12.16
C GLY A 1095 55.13 -9.70 10.85
N LEU A 1096 55.68 -10.27 9.70
CA LEU A 1096 55.00 -11.03 8.52
C LEU A 1096 55.89 -11.69 7.32
N TYR A 1097 55.34 -12.48 6.33
CA TYR A 1097 56.02 -13.22 5.15
C TYR A 1097 55.29 -13.32 3.71
N HIS A 1098 55.93 -13.64 2.50
CA HIS A 1098 55.39 -14.23 1.16
C HIS A 1098 56.26 -14.04 -0.21
N GLN A 1099 55.97 -14.60 -1.46
CA GLN A 1099 56.89 -14.96 -2.66
C GLN A 1099 56.51 -14.83 -4.27
N TYR A 1100 57.32 -15.27 -5.33
CA TYR A 1100 57.18 -15.64 -6.86
C TYR A 1100 58.23 -15.31 -8.12
N TYR A 1101 58.35 -15.95 -9.39
CA TYR A 1101 59.48 -16.66 -10.25
C TYR A 1101 59.43 -17.14 -11.75
N PHE A 1102 59.74 -16.43 -12.88
CA PHE A 1102 59.49 -16.87 -14.32
C PHE A 1102 59.93 -15.84 -15.40
N ASP A 1103 59.45 -16.00 -16.64
CA ASP A 1103 59.84 -15.33 -17.92
C ASP A 1103 58.67 -14.53 -18.59
N ASP A 1104 57.41 -14.80 -18.22
CA ASP A 1104 56.19 -14.29 -18.87
C ASP A 1104 55.15 -13.90 -17.78
N PHE A 1105 54.31 -12.88 -17.99
CA PHE A 1105 53.85 -12.01 -16.87
C PHE A 1105 52.63 -11.04 -17.17
N ASP A 1106 52.37 -10.02 -16.28
CA ASP A 1106 51.65 -8.70 -16.55
C ASP A 1106 50.42 -7.88 -15.59
N SER A 1107 50.31 -7.41 -14.20
CA SER A 1107 49.24 -7.24 -12.90
C SER A 1107 49.30 -6.43 -11.28
N LEU A 1108 50.10 -5.61 -10.31
CA LEU A 1108 51.52 -5.00 -9.55
C LEU A 1108 51.51 -3.63 -8.77
N ILE A 1109 52.62 -2.82 -8.30
CA ILE A 1109 52.95 -1.58 -7.33
C ILE A 1109 52.84 0.15 -7.40
N ASN A 1110 51.86 1.21 -7.38
CA ASN A 1110 50.42 1.83 -7.74
C ASN A 1110 48.93 1.45 -7.35
N SER A 1111 48.63 1.15 -6.10
CA SER A 1111 47.38 1.05 -5.36
C SER A 1111 47.37 2.05 -4.22
N ALA A 1112 48.54 2.57 -3.85
CA ALA A 1112 48.82 3.39 -2.68
C ALA A 1112 48.35 2.71 -1.38
N GLU A 1113 47.34 3.28 -0.73
CA GLU A 1113 46.76 2.79 0.54
C GLU A 1113 47.69 2.93 1.77
N VAL A 1114 47.06 2.89 2.96
CA VAL A 1114 47.35 3.52 4.28
C VAL A 1114 47.96 4.93 4.30
N SER A 1115 48.55 5.41 3.19
CA SER A 1115 48.97 6.78 2.88
C SER A 1115 47.91 7.75 3.37
N ALA A 1116 48.12 8.44 4.49
CA ALA A 1116 49.27 9.39 4.89
C ALA A 1116 49.74 8.37 6.10
N TRP A 1117 50.13 7.07 5.79
CA TRP A 1117 51.28 6.18 6.26
C TRP A 1117 52.00 5.26 5.23
N GLY A 1118 51.31 4.60 4.27
CA GLY A 1118 51.80 4.17 2.94
C GLY A 1118 52.06 2.67 2.62
N LEU A 1119 51.44 2.15 1.55
CA LEU A 1119 51.80 0.99 0.69
C LEU A 1119 51.65 1.31 -0.83
N GLN A 1120 51.61 0.33 -1.79
CA GLN A 1120 52.05 0.61 -3.21
C GLN A 1120 51.24 0.44 -4.58
N TYR A 1121 51.04 -0.67 -5.41
CA TYR A 1121 50.31 -1.17 -6.78
C TYR A 1121 50.61 -0.86 -8.54
N TRP A 1122 51.58 -0.73 -9.70
CA TRP A 1122 52.93 -0.90 -10.75
C TRP A 1122 54.46 -1.22 -10.39
N TYR A 1123 55.24 -2.08 -11.12
CA TYR A 1123 56.44 -1.73 -12.00
C TYR A 1123 57.00 -2.76 -13.06
N GLU A 1124 57.52 -2.22 -14.20
CA GLU A 1124 57.94 -2.73 -15.56
C GLU A 1124 57.34 -3.98 -16.27
N TYR A 1125 57.09 -3.84 -17.60
CA TYR A 1125 56.81 -4.87 -18.64
C TYR A 1125 58.09 -5.46 -19.19
N SER A 1126 58.49 -6.61 -18.64
CA SER A 1126 59.93 -6.91 -18.60
C SER A 1126 60.30 -8.27 -18.06
N GLY A 1127 59.82 -8.55 -16.85
CA GLY A 1127 60.52 -9.42 -15.91
C GLY A 1127 61.36 -8.74 -14.83
N LEU A 1128 61.48 -7.39 -14.78
CA LEU A 1128 62.69 -6.74 -14.27
C LEU A 1128 62.57 -5.31 -13.58
N GLY A 1129 62.92 -5.08 -12.26
CA GLY A 1129 63.46 -3.78 -11.66
C GLY A 1129 62.88 -3.06 -10.37
N ALA A 1130 63.67 -2.60 -9.34
CA ALA A 1130 63.14 -2.29 -7.96
C ALA A 1130 63.66 -1.05 -7.11
N MET A 1131 63.04 -0.69 -5.93
CA MET A 1131 63.20 0.57 -5.10
C MET A 1131 62.53 0.60 -3.64
N PHE A 1132 62.27 1.78 -2.97
CA PHE A 1132 61.94 2.00 -1.50
C PHE A 1132 61.14 3.32 -1.08
N GLY A 1133 60.53 3.47 0.16
CA GLY A 1133 60.04 4.77 0.80
C GLY A 1133 59.05 4.67 2.06
N ILE A 1134 58.44 5.76 2.68
CA ILE A 1134 57.32 5.80 3.75
C ILE A 1134 56.73 7.22 4.28
N ASN A 1135 55.90 7.34 5.38
CA ASN A 1135 55.26 8.57 6.05
C ASN A 1135 54.95 8.52 7.61
N TRP A 1136 54.80 9.66 8.40
CA TRP A 1136 54.30 9.71 9.84
C TRP A 1136 53.38 10.87 10.42
N GLU A 1137 52.77 10.68 11.62
CA GLU A 1137 52.37 11.69 12.67
C GLU A 1137 51.84 11.01 13.96
N ALA A 1138 51.25 9.82 13.80
CA ALA A 1138 50.80 8.98 14.91
C ALA A 1138 51.92 8.66 15.94
N ASN A 1139 51.52 8.40 17.19
CA ASN A 1139 52.40 7.93 18.28
C ASN A 1139 52.72 6.43 18.17
#